data_AF-A0A3B0WAU8-F1
#
_entry.id   AF-A0A3B0WAU8-F1
#
_cell.length_a   1.000
_cell.length_b   1.000
_cell.length_c   1.000
_cell.angle_alpha   90.00
_cell.angle_beta   90.00
_cell.angle_gamma   90.00
#
_symmetry.space_group_name_H-M   'P 1'
#
loop_
_entity.id
_entity.type
_entity.pdbx_description
1 polymer ?
#
loop_
_entity_poly.entity_id
_entity_poly.type
_entity_poly.pdbx_seq_one_letter_code
_entity_poly.pdbx_strand_id
1 'polypeptide(L)'
;MIMFTLPKKLKYILISSLYGMMVSLPAVAEDIEIYKTSGATSITTQPNIMFVLDTSGSMNTQVDERADYVPSTTYAGTNGCYQEDQVYVIRSGYDFLSTNSSGVTNAEIICDIFNFGDGDFNYYTRRFNDSAMTCGSASSLDPVGYFTGVIAQYRSGTWSDLDADDINAFVECEADSGVHGEATGNAAVYATQSGASGWTASSSSEINWSGTGISYTMYDGNYLNYIITEPTTGSASRIDIMKDVMTNLVNSITDVNIGLMRFSSNGEGGMVITPVADIGSLTATGTGTQRDDFEIALNAMTADGVTPLSESFYEAVMYMKGGAVDYGNSSSPVKSVPSSQSGGSYISPITNECQKNFVVLLTDGDPYFDSVNNARLGNIESGLTCAGNCLDEIAKSIGSNDQIPEATMTGDQVISTYTIGFANDNPLLQATADESLAATGDGERFYADNATSLASSLNKIVVSVYETDTSFSSPAVSVNAFNRATHLDDLYFTLFQPSIGPHWVGNLKKYKLEFKVDTDDVDGDSDVTERLPFIADATSTPAAPVDAINAGTGFFDEAAQSYWSDDVDGEKINEGGAANEFENNGSRNVYTFTGNYTETNGVFVPDVGDLTDSDNEVDEANVGITENPDMLDILGATEKIAGIDRRETLLDWAAGLDVFDLHGATGTTDDLRLEMGDPLHSQPALVQYGGDEDNPDLVAYVATNDGYLHAIDVDDGKELFSFIPQELLANLNVLMDNTSGDKTYGLDGNVVAWINDDNGDGEITGTADFVYLYITMRRGGNNIYSLDVTDRDKPELRWVIKGGSGDYSEMGQTWSTVNVEKVKDGTADKVVLIFGG
;
A
#
# COMPACT_ATOMS: atom_id res chain seq x y z
N MET A 1 15.29 -29.48 -44.36
CA MET A 1 16.16 -30.46 -45.06
C MET A 1 17.49 -29.87 -45.59
N ILE A 2 17.86 -28.61 -45.25
CA ILE A 2 19.11 -27.97 -45.74
C ILE A 2 20.24 -27.99 -44.68
N MET A 3 19.96 -28.27 -43.41
CA MET A 3 20.95 -28.25 -42.32
C MET A 3 21.96 -29.42 -42.32
N PHE A 4 21.77 -30.45 -43.14
CA PHE A 4 22.59 -31.68 -43.06
C PHE A 4 23.92 -31.62 -43.83
N THR A 5 24.17 -30.58 -44.63
CA THR A 5 25.40 -30.48 -45.47
C THR A 5 26.43 -29.44 -45.01
N LEU A 6 26.20 -28.76 -43.88
CA LEU A 6 27.12 -27.72 -43.39
C LEU A 6 28.39 -28.30 -42.71
N PRO A 7 29.58 -27.70 -42.95
CA PRO A 7 30.83 -28.15 -42.34
C PRO A 7 30.81 -27.99 -40.81
N LYS A 8 31.43 -28.94 -40.08
CA LYS A 8 31.38 -29.05 -38.61
C LYS A 8 31.65 -27.74 -37.86
N LYS A 9 32.61 -26.94 -38.33
CA LYS A 9 32.95 -25.64 -37.71
C LYS A 9 31.78 -24.63 -37.75
N LEU A 10 30.98 -24.63 -38.82
CA LEU A 10 29.83 -23.75 -38.93
C LEU A 10 28.66 -24.22 -38.04
N LYS A 11 28.53 -25.54 -37.84
CA LYS A 11 27.56 -26.10 -36.89
C LYS A 11 27.88 -25.70 -35.45
N TYR A 12 29.15 -25.75 -35.05
CA TYR A 12 29.53 -25.33 -33.70
C TYR A 12 29.29 -23.83 -33.49
N ILE A 13 29.61 -22.98 -34.48
CA ILE A 13 29.35 -21.52 -34.40
C ILE A 13 27.85 -21.23 -34.28
N LEU A 14 27.01 -21.88 -35.10
CA LEU A 14 25.55 -21.73 -35.05
C LEU A 14 24.94 -22.24 -33.75
N ILE A 15 25.46 -23.34 -33.19
CA ILE A 15 25.00 -23.87 -31.90
C ILE A 15 25.43 -22.94 -30.77
N SER A 16 26.65 -22.40 -30.79
CA SER A 16 27.09 -21.44 -29.78
C SER A 16 26.39 -20.08 -29.88
N SER A 17 26.00 -19.62 -31.08
CA SER A 17 25.18 -18.40 -31.22
C SER A 17 23.74 -18.63 -30.76
N LEU A 18 23.17 -19.83 -31.02
CA LEU A 18 21.87 -20.20 -30.48
C LEU A 18 21.90 -20.30 -28.95
N TYR A 19 22.96 -20.88 -28.38
CA TYR A 19 23.13 -20.94 -26.93
C TYR A 19 23.34 -19.56 -26.31
N GLY A 20 24.08 -18.67 -27.00
CA GLY A 20 24.24 -17.28 -26.58
C GLY A 20 22.94 -16.47 -26.62
N MET A 21 22.03 -16.77 -27.55
CA MET A 21 20.69 -16.15 -27.64
C MET A 21 19.67 -16.78 -26.67
N MET A 22 19.88 -18.01 -26.20
CA MET A 22 19.00 -18.67 -25.22
C MET A 22 19.33 -18.32 -23.76
N VAL A 23 20.49 -17.71 -23.48
CA VAL A 23 20.88 -17.27 -22.12
C VAL A 23 20.48 -15.81 -21.86
N SER A 24 19.85 -15.13 -22.83
CA SER A 24 19.30 -13.78 -22.66
C SER A 24 17.76 -13.80 -22.60
N LEU A 25 17.18 -14.59 -21.70
CA LEU A 25 15.79 -14.36 -21.30
C LEU A 25 15.78 -13.08 -20.44
N PRO A 26 15.01 -12.04 -20.78
CA PRO A 26 14.80 -10.93 -19.86
C PRO A 26 14.03 -11.50 -18.67
N ALA A 27 14.67 -11.57 -17.51
CA ALA A 27 13.95 -11.63 -16.25
C ALA A 27 13.23 -10.27 -16.11
N VAL A 28 11.91 -10.27 -16.24
CA VAL A 28 11.10 -9.07 -15.99
C VAL A 28 10.80 -9.09 -14.50
N ALA A 29 11.77 -8.66 -13.70
CA ALA A 29 11.52 -8.33 -12.31
C ALA A 29 10.93 -6.93 -12.25
N GLU A 30 9.89 -6.71 -11.46
CA GLU A 30 9.52 -5.33 -11.13
C GLU A 30 10.56 -4.75 -10.18
N ASP A 31 10.92 -3.51 -10.41
CA ASP A 31 11.75 -2.69 -9.52
C ASP A 31 11.11 -2.52 -8.14
N ILE A 32 9.80 -2.74 -8.02
CA ILE A 32 9.06 -2.71 -6.76
C ILE A 32 8.96 -4.06 -6.03
N GLU A 33 9.38 -5.18 -6.65
CA GLU A 33 9.34 -6.50 -6.00
C GLU A 33 10.19 -6.53 -4.72
N ILE A 34 11.22 -5.68 -4.65
CA ILE A 34 12.02 -5.50 -3.44
C ILE A 34 11.20 -4.98 -2.25
N TYR A 35 10.11 -4.26 -2.51
CA TYR A 35 9.21 -3.71 -1.50
C TYR A 35 7.95 -4.58 -1.29
N LYS A 36 7.51 -5.32 -2.32
CA LYS A 36 6.30 -6.16 -2.27
C LYS A 36 6.54 -7.59 -1.81
N THR A 37 7.74 -8.15 -1.99
CA THR A 37 8.00 -9.54 -1.60
C THR A 37 8.29 -9.64 -0.11
N SER A 38 7.59 -10.54 0.57
CA SER A 38 7.84 -11.05 1.92
C SER A 38 9.19 -11.78 2.06
N GLY A 39 10.23 -11.37 1.33
CA GLY A 39 11.51 -12.10 1.30
C GLY A 39 12.66 -11.54 0.47
N ALA A 40 12.59 -10.33 -0.11
CA ALA A 40 13.73 -9.75 -0.85
C ALA A 40 14.38 -8.51 -0.21
N THR A 41 13.77 -7.89 0.79
CA THR A 41 14.54 -7.24 1.85
C THR A 41 14.77 -8.28 2.93
N SER A 42 16.02 -8.52 3.26
CA SER A 42 16.32 -8.97 4.62
C SER A 42 15.78 -7.87 5.53
N ILE A 43 14.51 -7.94 5.95
CA ILE A 43 14.15 -7.38 7.24
C ILE A 43 15.08 -8.13 8.17
N THR A 44 16.11 -7.46 8.69
CA THR A 44 17.03 -8.09 9.63
C THR A 44 16.30 -8.53 10.91
N THR A 45 15.02 -8.16 11.05
CA THR A 45 14.22 -8.27 12.26
C THR A 45 12.72 -8.43 11.96
N GLN A 46 12.13 -9.60 12.21
CA GLN A 46 10.68 -9.84 12.06
C GLN A 46 9.85 -9.00 13.06
N PRO A 47 8.68 -8.43 12.69
CA PRO A 47 7.86 -7.66 13.61
C PRO A 47 7.21 -8.54 14.69
N ASN A 48 6.84 -7.95 15.83
CA ASN A 48 6.18 -8.61 16.95
C ASN A 48 4.69 -8.29 16.99
N ILE A 49 3.83 -9.31 16.99
CA ILE A 49 2.37 -9.17 17.13
C ILE A 49 1.92 -9.90 18.39
N MET A 50 1.32 -9.17 19.33
CA MET A 50 0.65 -9.73 20.50
C MET A 50 -0.88 -9.63 20.35
N PHE A 51 -1.54 -10.77 20.18
CA PHE A 51 -3.00 -10.84 20.19
C PHE A 51 -3.52 -10.92 21.62
N VAL A 52 -4.36 -9.97 22.02
CA VAL A 52 -5.03 -9.96 23.33
C VAL A 52 -6.52 -10.21 23.09
N LEU A 53 -6.95 -11.45 23.35
CA LEU A 53 -8.29 -11.91 22.99
C LEU A 53 -9.24 -11.92 24.18
N ASP A 54 -10.44 -11.37 23.97
CA ASP A 54 -11.53 -11.48 24.92
C ASP A 54 -12.00 -12.93 25.03
N THR A 55 -12.20 -13.36 26.27
CA THR A 55 -12.76 -14.67 26.60
C THR A 55 -13.80 -14.56 27.72
N SER A 56 -14.38 -13.37 27.89
CA SER A 56 -15.42 -13.05 28.85
C SER A 56 -16.68 -13.88 28.60
N GLY A 57 -17.60 -13.89 29.57
CA GLY A 57 -18.87 -14.59 29.41
C GLY A 57 -19.73 -14.08 28.25
N SER A 58 -19.58 -12.82 27.82
CA SER A 58 -20.29 -12.28 26.65
C SER A 58 -19.83 -12.94 25.36
N MET A 59 -18.60 -13.44 25.27
CA MET A 59 -18.11 -14.19 24.12
C MET A 59 -18.85 -15.53 23.90
N ASN A 60 -19.67 -15.98 24.86
CA ASN A 60 -20.58 -17.10 24.69
C ASN A 60 -21.91 -16.71 24.00
N THR A 61 -22.09 -15.42 23.72
CA THR A 61 -23.25 -14.89 23.01
C THR A 61 -23.31 -15.55 21.65
N GLN A 62 -24.50 -16.08 21.38
CA GLN A 62 -24.85 -16.73 20.15
C GLN A 62 -25.04 -15.65 19.09
N VAL A 63 -24.19 -15.64 18.07
CA VAL A 63 -24.42 -14.88 16.85
C VAL A 63 -25.19 -15.81 15.93
N ASP A 64 -26.27 -15.30 15.33
CA ASP A 64 -27.01 -16.06 14.34
C ASP A 64 -26.04 -16.42 13.23
N GLU A 65 -25.71 -17.70 13.18
CA GLU A 65 -24.72 -18.23 12.27
C GLU A 65 -25.41 -19.24 11.38
N ARG A 66 -25.00 -19.20 10.12
CA ARG A 66 -25.36 -20.27 9.21
C ARG A 66 -24.61 -21.52 9.66
N ALA A 67 -25.30 -22.66 9.81
CA ALA A 67 -24.68 -23.88 10.31
C ALA A 67 -23.49 -24.29 9.43
N ASP A 68 -22.34 -24.65 9.99
CA ASP A 68 -21.09 -24.95 9.27
C ASP A 68 -21.32 -25.55 7.87
N TYR A 69 -20.61 -24.99 6.88
CA TYR A 69 -20.62 -25.57 5.55
C TYR A 69 -20.14 -27.02 5.62
N VAL A 70 -20.97 -27.94 5.15
CA VAL A 70 -20.61 -29.36 5.01
C VAL A 70 -20.47 -29.65 3.53
N PRO A 71 -19.23 -29.75 3.00
CA PRO A 71 -18.98 -29.94 1.56
C PRO A 71 -19.70 -31.17 0.97
N SER A 72 -19.87 -32.23 1.77
CA SER A 72 -20.56 -33.45 1.33
C SER A 72 -22.09 -33.33 1.23
N THR A 73 -22.66 -32.20 1.66
CA THR A 73 -24.09 -31.90 1.61
C THR A 73 -24.38 -31.04 0.38
N THR A 74 -25.34 -31.47 -0.45
CA THR A 74 -25.84 -30.63 -1.56
C THR A 74 -26.84 -29.62 -1.03
N TYR A 75 -26.54 -28.33 -1.17
CA TYR A 75 -27.42 -27.23 -0.82
C TYR A 75 -28.22 -26.81 -2.05
N ALA A 76 -29.55 -26.98 -1.99
CA ALA A 76 -30.42 -26.74 -3.14
C ALA A 76 -30.75 -25.25 -3.28
N GLY A 77 -30.06 -24.54 -4.19
CA GLY A 77 -30.28 -23.11 -4.47
C GLY A 77 -31.76 -22.74 -4.59
N THR A 78 -32.18 -21.66 -3.92
CA THR A 78 -33.59 -21.23 -3.81
C THR A 78 -34.26 -21.00 -5.17
N ASN A 79 -33.47 -20.72 -6.22
CA ASN A 79 -33.92 -20.56 -7.62
C ASN A 79 -32.99 -21.21 -8.66
N GLY A 80 -32.01 -22.03 -8.25
CA GLY A 80 -31.03 -22.65 -9.15
C GLY A 80 -29.96 -21.71 -9.72
N CYS A 81 -29.66 -20.60 -9.01
CA CYS A 81 -28.73 -19.55 -9.41
C CYS A 81 -27.28 -20.06 -9.55
N TYR A 82 -26.79 -20.78 -8.55
CA TYR A 82 -25.45 -21.34 -8.52
C TYR A 82 -25.53 -22.85 -8.78
N GLN A 83 -24.74 -23.34 -9.74
CA GLN A 83 -24.59 -24.76 -10.02
C GLN A 83 -23.52 -25.35 -9.10
N GLU A 84 -23.77 -26.54 -8.55
CA GLU A 84 -22.89 -27.20 -7.57
C GLU A 84 -21.52 -27.61 -8.13
N ASP A 85 -21.39 -27.75 -9.45
CA ASP A 85 -20.18 -28.20 -10.15
C ASP A 85 -19.41 -27.03 -10.80
N GLN A 86 -19.63 -25.83 -10.29
CA GLN A 86 -19.07 -24.58 -10.84
C GLN A 86 -18.51 -23.68 -9.76
N VAL A 87 -17.43 -23.01 -10.11
CA VAL A 87 -16.80 -21.93 -9.33
C VAL A 87 -17.24 -20.58 -9.87
N TYR A 88 -17.42 -19.61 -8.98
CA TYR A 88 -17.90 -18.26 -9.27
C TYR A 88 -16.94 -17.18 -8.74
N VAL A 89 -16.80 -16.08 -9.48
CA VAL A 89 -16.11 -14.85 -9.04
C VAL A 89 -16.95 -13.62 -9.36
N ILE A 90 -16.75 -12.53 -8.61
CA ILE A 90 -17.31 -11.20 -8.93
C ILE A 90 -16.25 -10.38 -9.65
N ARG A 91 -16.65 -9.70 -10.73
CA ARG A 91 -15.71 -9.01 -11.64
C ARG A 91 -15.07 -7.74 -11.06
N SER A 92 -15.70 -7.13 -10.06
CA SER A 92 -15.44 -5.74 -9.63
C SER A 92 -14.68 -5.60 -8.30
N GLY A 93 -13.96 -6.65 -7.86
CA GLY A 93 -13.23 -6.64 -6.57
C GLY A 93 -14.13 -6.72 -5.33
N TYR A 94 -15.44 -6.88 -5.51
CA TYR A 94 -16.39 -7.11 -4.43
C TYR A 94 -16.42 -8.58 -4.01
N ASP A 95 -16.89 -8.83 -2.80
CA ASP A 95 -16.97 -10.16 -2.23
C ASP A 95 -18.42 -10.68 -2.18
N PHE A 96 -18.65 -11.97 -2.50
CA PHE A 96 -19.96 -12.62 -2.42
C PHE A 96 -20.52 -12.61 -0.99
N LEU A 97 -19.65 -12.60 0.01
CA LEU A 97 -20.03 -12.61 1.42
C LEU A 97 -20.28 -11.23 2.00
N SER A 98 -19.95 -10.15 1.28
CA SER A 98 -20.23 -8.79 1.72
C SER A 98 -21.73 -8.55 1.85
N THR A 99 -22.15 -7.86 2.92
CA THR A 99 -23.56 -7.58 3.24
C THR A 99 -23.91 -6.11 3.09
N ASN A 100 -25.14 -5.82 2.67
CA ASN A 100 -25.69 -4.46 2.77
C ASN A 100 -26.15 -4.14 4.20
N SER A 101 -26.61 -2.91 4.43
CA SER A 101 -27.14 -2.42 5.72
C SER A 101 -28.38 -3.17 6.26
N SER A 102 -28.98 -4.03 5.44
CA SER A 102 -30.08 -4.92 5.83
C SER A 102 -29.63 -6.36 6.12
N GLY A 103 -28.32 -6.63 6.09
CA GLY A 103 -27.74 -7.96 6.33
C GLY A 103 -27.86 -8.94 5.17
N VAL A 104 -28.22 -8.47 3.98
CA VAL A 104 -28.36 -9.31 2.77
C VAL A 104 -27.01 -9.42 2.08
N THR A 105 -26.55 -10.63 1.80
CA THR A 105 -25.26 -10.88 1.14
C THR A 105 -25.30 -10.56 -0.36
N ASN A 106 -24.16 -10.21 -0.94
CA ASN A 106 -24.01 -10.08 -2.38
C ASN A 106 -24.40 -11.37 -3.13
N ALA A 107 -24.11 -12.55 -2.56
CA ALA A 107 -24.58 -13.83 -3.10
C ALA A 107 -26.11 -13.92 -3.22
N GLU A 108 -26.84 -13.40 -2.23
CA GLU A 108 -28.30 -13.36 -2.23
C GLU A 108 -28.82 -12.30 -3.23
N ILE A 109 -28.24 -11.10 -3.24
CA ILE A 109 -28.58 -10.03 -4.19
C ILE A 109 -28.39 -10.48 -5.64
N ILE A 110 -27.26 -11.10 -5.95
CA ILE A 110 -26.93 -11.59 -7.29
C ILE A 110 -27.87 -12.72 -7.72
N CYS A 111 -28.22 -13.64 -6.80
CA CYS A 111 -29.20 -14.69 -7.08
C CYS A 111 -30.62 -14.13 -7.28
N ASP A 112 -30.98 -13.04 -6.61
CA ASP A 112 -32.25 -12.35 -6.85
C ASP A 112 -32.27 -11.63 -8.20
N ILE A 113 -31.14 -11.03 -8.64
CA ILE A 113 -30.98 -10.44 -9.98
C ILE A 113 -31.15 -11.50 -11.07
N PHE A 114 -30.62 -12.72 -10.87
CA PHE A 114 -30.77 -13.85 -11.81
C PHE A 114 -32.24 -14.13 -12.18
N ASN A 115 -33.18 -13.95 -11.24
CA ASN A 115 -34.60 -14.15 -11.50
C ASN A 115 -35.22 -13.14 -12.49
N PHE A 116 -34.54 -12.03 -12.80
CA PHE A 116 -34.98 -11.01 -13.75
C PHE A 116 -34.42 -11.21 -15.17
N GLY A 117 -33.41 -12.08 -15.37
CA GLY A 117 -32.89 -12.47 -16.69
C GLY A 117 -31.40 -12.87 -16.69
N ASP A 118 -31.04 -13.86 -17.51
CA ASP A 118 -29.69 -14.49 -17.60
C ASP A 118 -28.58 -13.53 -18.09
N GLY A 119 -28.95 -12.37 -18.66
CA GLY A 119 -27.99 -11.38 -19.18
C GLY A 119 -27.25 -10.58 -18.11
N ASP A 120 -27.93 -10.27 -17.00
CA ASP A 120 -27.39 -9.41 -15.94
C ASP A 120 -26.54 -10.22 -14.94
N PHE A 121 -26.83 -11.51 -14.76
CA PHE A 121 -26.06 -12.38 -13.86
C PHE A 121 -24.61 -12.62 -14.34
N ASN A 122 -24.43 -12.85 -15.64
CA ASN A 122 -23.10 -13.03 -16.26
C ASN A 122 -22.35 -11.68 -16.49
N TYR A 123 -23.01 -10.56 -16.20
CA TYR A 123 -22.37 -9.24 -16.17
C TYR A 123 -21.60 -9.03 -14.85
N TYR A 124 -22.21 -9.40 -13.73
CA TYR A 124 -21.62 -9.25 -12.39
C TYR A 124 -20.72 -10.43 -12.00
N THR A 125 -21.01 -11.63 -12.50
CA THR A 125 -20.27 -12.84 -12.15
C THR A 125 -19.59 -13.48 -13.35
N ARG A 126 -18.47 -14.17 -13.09
CA ARG A 126 -17.85 -15.11 -14.02
C ARG A 126 -17.88 -16.49 -13.38
N ARG A 127 -18.01 -17.52 -14.23
CA ARG A 127 -18.08 -18.91 -13.76
C ARG A 127 -17.35 -19.87 -14.68
N PHE A 128 -16.89 -20.96 -14.10
CA PHE A 128 -16.33 -22.10 -14.82
C PHE A 128 -16.58 -23.39 -14.03
N ASN A 129 -16.51 -24.54 -14.70
CA ASN A 129 -16.75 -25.83 -14.06
C ASN A 129 -15.56 -26.18 -13.15
N ASP A 130 -15.81 -26.83 -12.01
CA ASP A 130 -14.73 -27.22 -11.07
C ASP A 130 -13.69 -28.09 -11.75
N SER A 131 -14.12 -28.94 -12.68
CA SER A 131 -13.24 -29.79 -13.50
C SER A 131 -12.28 -29.02 -14.41
N ALA A 132 -12.49 -27.72 -14.61
CA ALA A 132 -11.61 -26.84 -15.35
C ALA A 132 -10.54 -26.19 -14.44
N MET A 133 -10.68 -26.24 -13.12
CA MET A 133 -9.66 -25.80 -12.17
C MET A 133 -8.47 -26.77 -12.17
N THR A 134 -7.29 -26.27 -12.49
CA THR A 134 -6.04 -27.05 -12.47
C THR A 134 -5.13 -26.70 -11.29
N CYS A 135 -5.36 -25.54 -10.66
CA CYS A 135 -4.66 -25.09 -9.45
C CYS A 135 -4.88 -26.04 -8.27
N GLY A 136 -3.83 -26.74 -7.87
CA GLY A 136 -3.77 -27.58 -6.68
C GLY A 136 -3.79 -26.80 -5.37
N SER A 137 -3.28 -25.56 -5.35
CA SER A 137 -3.40 -24.66 -4.19
C SER A 137 -4.84 -24.24 -3.92
N ALA A 138 -5.73 -24.26 -4.91
CA ALA A 138 -7.16 -24.00 -4.78
C ALA A 138 -7.95 -25.20 -4.20
N SER A 139 -7.24 -26.19 -3.63
CA SER A 139 -7.87 -27.33 -2.95
C SER A 139 -8.72 -26.95 -1.73
N SER A 140 -8.65 -25.71 -1.24
CA SER A 140 -9.55 -25.18 -0.20
C SER A 140 -10.98 -24.91 -0.68
N LEU A 141 -11.23 -24.82 -1.99
CA LEU A 141 -12.58 -24.63 -2.56
C LEU A 141 -13.55 -25.73 -2.12
N ASP A 142 -13.09 -26.99 -2.01
CA ASP A 142 -13.92 -28.12 -1.59
C ASP A 142 -14.18 -28.13 -0.06
N PRO A 143 -13.18 -28.11 0.84
CA PRO A 143 -13.43 -28.15 2.29
C PRO A 143 -13.95 -26.84 2.90
N VAL A 144 -13.59 -25.68 2.33
CA VAL A 144 -13.87 -24.34 2.92
C VAL A 144 -14.89 -23.57 2.08
N GLY A 145 -15.02 -23.87 0.79
CA GLY A 145 -16.00 -23.22 -0.10
C GLY A 145 -15.49 -21.99 -0.84
N TYR A 146 -14.26 -21.54 -0.56
CA TYR A 146 -13.64 -20.40 -1.24
C TYR A 146 -12.10 -20.50 -1.31
N PHE A 147 -11.51 -19.72 -2.22
CA PHE A 147 -10.06 -19.57 -2.38
C PHE A 147 -9.75 -18.20 -3.00
N THR A 148 -8.73 -17.52 -2.48
CA THR A 148 -8.23 -16.25 -3.05
C THR A 148 -6.85 -16.45 -3.65
N GLY A 149 -6.65 -15.99 -4.88
CA GLY A 149 -5.34 -16.03 -5.53
C GLY A 149 -5.36 -15.42 -6.92
N VAL A 150 -4.16 -15.19 -7.46
CA VAL A 150 -3.96 -14.73 -8.84
C VAL A 150 -4.26 -15.89 -9.78
N ILE A 151 -5.23 -15.72 -10.68
CA ILE A 151 -5.68 -16.76 -11.60
C ILE A 151 -5.74 -16.28 -13.05
N ALA A 152 -5.57 -17.22 -13.98
CA ALA A 152 -5.73 -17.00 -15.42
C ALA A 152 -6.52 -18.15 -16.04
N GLN A 153 -7.24 -17.86 -17.12
CA GLN A 153 -7.99 -18.85 -17.88
C GLN A 153 -7.43 -19.04 -19.30
N TYR A 154 -7.25 -20.30 -19.73
CA TYR A 154 -6.71 -20.65 -21.02
C TYR A 154 -7.78 -20.69 -22.11
N ARG A 155 -7.85 -19.63 -22.92
CA ARG A 155 -8.84 -19.51 -24.00
C ARG A 155 -8.20 -19.22 -25.34
N SER A 156 -8.77 -19.81 -26.39
CA SER A 156 -8.36 -19.54 -27.79
C SER A 156 -6.86 -19.68 -28.08
N GLY A 157 -6.13 -20.48 -27.29
CA GLY A 157 -4.70 -20.70 -27.46
C GLY A 157 -3.80 -19.79 -26.61
N THR A 158 -4.36 -18.98 -25.72
CA THR A 158 -3.65 -18.04 -24.86
C THR A 158 -4.24 -18.05 -23.45
N TRP A 159 -3.42 -17.80 -22.44
CA TRP A 159 -3.92 -17.48 -21.09
C TRP A 159 -4.30 -16.01 -21.04
N SER A 160 -5.40 -15.72 -20.37
CA SER A 160 -5.94 -14.38 -20.17
C SER A 160 -6.77 -14.34 -18.91
N ASP A 161 -7.22 -13.16 -18.53
CA ASP A 161 -8.18 -12.97 -17.44
C ASP A 161 -9.52 -13.73 -17.66
N LEU A 162 -10.34 -13.84 -16.62
CA LEU A 162 -11.70 -14.36 -16.63
C LEU A 162 -12.68 -13.37 -17.30
N ASP A 163 -12.40 -12.95 -18.54
CA ASP A 163 -13.15 -11.88 -19.22
C ASP A 163 -14.39 -12.35 -20.03
N ALA A 164 -14.63 -13.66 -20.21
CA ALA A 164 -15.77 -14.23 -20.96
C ALA A 164 -16.19 -15.62 -20.44
N ASP A 165 -17.44 -16.04 -20.72
CA ASP A 165 -18.02 -17.27 -20.17
C ASP A 165 -17.60 -18.55 -20.94
N ASP A 166 -16.31 -18.89 -20.91
CA ASP A 166 -15.86 -20.23 -21.33
C ASP A 166 -15.76 -21.17 -20.12
N ILE A 167 -16.89 -21.77 -19.77
CA ILE A 167 -17.01 -22.55 -18.55
C ILE A 167 -16.15 -23.82 -18.52
N ASN A 168 -15.57 -24.25 -19.64
CA ASN A 168 -14.76 -25.47 -19.73
C ASN A 168 -13.27 -25.18 -19.97
N ALA A 169 -12.88 -23.92 -20.12
CA ALA A 169 -11.49 -23.55 -20.31
C ALA A 169 -10.70 -23.68 -19.01
N PHE A 170 -9.49 -24.25 -19.11
CA PHE A 170 -8.62 -24.48 -17.94
C PHE A 170 -8.37 -23.18 -17.19
N VAL A 171 -8.47 -23.22 -15.86
CA VAL A 171 -8.17 -22.12 -14.96
C VAL A 171 -7.00 -22.55 -14.08
N GLU A 172 -5.94 -21.74 -14.07
CA GLU A 172 -4.73 -21.99 -13.30
C GLU A 172 -4.43 -20.81 -12.38
N CYS A 173 -3.68 -21.04 -11.31
CA CYS A 173 -3.26 -20.02 -10.36
C CYS A 173 -1.73 -19.88 -10.29
N GLU A 174 -1.29 -18.72 -9.84
CA GLU A 174 0.13 -18.49 -9.55
C GLU A 174 0.61 -19.31 -8.35
N ALA A 175 -0.27 -19.55 -7.38
CA ALA A 175 0.04 -20.12 -6.08
C ALA A 175 0.63 -21.55 -6.11
N ASP A 176 0.49 -22.30 -7.19
CA ASP A 176 1.16 -23.60 -7.37
C ASP A 176 1.91 -23.73 -8.71
N SER A 177 2.26 -22.59 -9.30
CA SER A 177 3.18 -22.51 -10.42
C SER A 177 4.43 -23.37 -10.18
N GLY A 178 4.74 -24.24 -11.15
CA GLY A 178 5.90 -25.12 -11.07
C GLY A 178 5.73 -26.37 -10.21
N VAL A 179 4.56 -26.55 -9.61
CA VAL A 179 4.21 -27.69 -8.76
C VAL A 179 3.16 -28.57 -9.44
N HIS A 180 2.10 -27.97 -9.96
CA HIS A 180 1.02 -28.64 -10.68
C HIS A 180 0.80 -28.00 -12.06
N GLY A 181 0.13 -28.71 -12.96
CA GLY A 181 -0.23 -28.18 -14.28
C GLY A 181 -1.54 -28.80 -14.73
N GLU A 182 -1.68 -29.22 -15.99
CA GLU A 182 -2.96 -29.77 -16.48
C GLU A 182 -3.54 -30.91 -15.62
N ALA A 183 -2.66 -31.72 -15.00
CA ALA A 183 -3.05 -32.80 -14.11
C ALA A 183 -1.93 -33.16 -13.14
N THR A 184 -2.30 -33.72 -11.99
CA THR A 184 -1.35 -34.19 -10.98
C THR A 184 -0.34 -35.18 -11.58
N GLY A 185 0.96 -34.90 -11.40
CA GLY A 185 2.05 -35.73 -11.91
C GLY A 185 2.43 -35.46 -13.37
N ASN A 186 1.85 -34.46 -14.01
CA ASN A 186 2.32 -33.95 -15.31
C ASN A 186 3.71 -33.29 -15.13
N ALA A 187 4.57 -33.40 -16.15
CA ALA A 187 5.87 -32.72 -16.17
C ALA A 187 5.73 -31.27 -16.65
N ALA A 188 4.64 -30.94 -17.34
CA ALA A 188 4.30 -29.60 -17.78
C ALA A 188 3.47 -28.90 -16.68
N VAL A 189 4.17 -28.25 -15.75
CA VAL A 189 3.68 -27.66 -14.50
C VAL A 189 3.61 -26.13 -14.53
N TYR A 190 3.73 -25.54 -15.72
CA TYR A 190 3.69 -24.09 -15.91
C TYR A 190 2.68 -23.76 -17.00
N ALA A 191 1.83 -22.76 -16.76
CA ALA A 191 0.95 -22.18 -17.78
C ALA A 191 1.80 -21.42 -18.81
N THR A 192 1.75 -21.76 -20.10
CA THR A 192 2.72 -21.24 -21.09
C THR A 192 2.22 -20.06 -21.93
N GLN A 193 3.12 -19.10 -22.20
CA GLN A 193 2.87 -17.96 -23.11
C GLN A 193 2.62 -18.39 -24.57
N SER A 194 3.10 -19.58 -24.97
CA SER A 194 3.01 -20.01 -26.36
C SER A 194 2.86 -21.53 -26.49
N GLY A 195 1.78 -21.97 -27.15
CA GLY A 195 1.57 -23.37 -27.48
C GLY A 195 0.11 -23.79 -27.34
N ALA A 196 -0.37 -24.64 -28.26
CA ALA A 196 -1.77 -25.03 -28.34
C ALA A 196 -2.29 -25.82 -27.12
N SER A 197 -1.39 -26.34 -26.27
CA SER A 197 -1.73 -27.09 -25.05
C SER A 197 -1.91 -26.23 -23.80
N GLY A 198 -1.48 -24.97 -23.79
CA GLY A 198 -1.53 -24.14 -22.58
C GLY A 198 -0.50 -24.47 -21.50
N TRP A 199 0.21 -25.60 -21.58
CA TRP A 199 1.17 -26.05 -20.55
C TRP A 199 2.60 -26.20 -21.06
N THR A 200 3.59 -25.95 -20.19
CA THR A 200 5.02 -26.17 -20.43
C THR A 200 5.73 -26.75 -19.21
N ALA A 201 6.82 -27.48 -19.44
CA ALA A 201 7.70 -28.01 -18.38
C ALA A 201 8.83 -27.05 -17.99
N SER A 202 8.89 -25.88 -18.63
CA SER A 202 9.97 -24.90 -18.49
C SER A 202 9.41 -23.60 -17.92
N SER A 203 9.84 -23.22 -16.72
CA SER A 203 9.47 -21.95 -16.08
C SER A 203 9.75 -20.73 -16.97
N SER A 204 10.80 -20.81 -17.80
CA SER A 204 11.15 -19.76 -18.76
C SER A 204 10.10 -19.44 -19.82
N SER A 205 9.12 -20.33 -20.00
CA SER A 205 8.05 -20.17 -21.00
C SER A 205 6.69 -19.97 -20.33
N GLU A 206 6.68 -19.74 -19.03
CA GLU A 206 5.51 -19.49 -18.24
C GLU A 206 4.90 -18.11 -18.55
N ILE A 207 3.58 -17.99 -18.44
CA ILE A 207 2.86 -16.73 -18.54
C ILE A 207 3.37 -15.72 -17.52
N ASN A 208 3.30 -14.44 -17.87
CA ASN A 208 3.55 -13.40 -16.89
C ASN A 208 2.29 -13.23 -16.04
N TRP A 209 2.32 -13.75 -14.81
CA TRP A 209 1.18 -13.70 -13.90
C TRP A 209 0.73 -12.27 -13.60
N SER A 210 1.65 -11.32 -13.41
CA SER A 210 1.30 -9.90 -13.15
C SER A 210 0.62 -9.17 -14.31
N GLY A 211 0.74 -9.69 -15.55
CA GLY A 211 0.10 -9.10 -16.73
C GLY A 211 -1.04 -9.94 -17.32
N THR A 212 -1.28 -11.14 -16.80
CA THR A 212 -2.22 -12.12 -17.37
C THR A 212 -3.23 -12.64 -16.34
N GLY A 213 -2.79 -12.77 -15.09
CA GLY A 213 -3.62 -13.21 -13.98
C GLY A 213 -4.14 -12.03 -13.18
N ILE A 214 -5.35 -12.17 -12.64
CA ILE A 214 -5.96 -11.20 -11.74
C ILE A 214 -6.25 -11.91 -10.42
N SER A 215 -6.04 -11.21 -9.31
CA SER A 215 -6.42 -11.72 -7.98
C SER A 215 -7.94 -11.75 -7.85
N TYR A 216 -8.50 -12.94 -7.66
CA TYR A 216 -9.92 -13.12 -7.39
C TYR A 216 -10.13 -13.92 -6.11
N THR A 217 -11.20 -13.60 -5.38
CA THR A 217 -11.81 -14.51 -4.42
C THR A 217 -12.85 -15.36 -5.15
N MET A 218 -12.54 -16.65 -5.29
CA MET A 218 -13.36 -17.66 -5.93
C MET A 218 -14.21 -18.39 -4.91
N TYR A 219 -15.45 -18.70 -5.29
CA TYR A 219 -16.40 -19.42 -4.45
C TYR A 219 -16.96 -20.64 -5.17
N ASP A 220 -17.02 -21.76 -4.45
CA ASP A 220 -17.71 -22.96 -4.90
C ASP A 220 -19.23 -22.73 -4.98
N GLY A 221 -19.87 -23.26 -6.01
CA GLY A 221 -21.30 -23.03 -6.24
C GLY A 221 -22.19 -23.73 -5.22
N ASN A 222 -21.76 -24.86 -4.65
CA ASN A 222 -22.46 -25.50 -3.54
C ASN A 222 -22.32 -24.69 -2.24
N TYR A 223 -21.16 -24.06 -2.01
CA TYR A 223 -20.96 -23.08 -0.94
C TYR A 223 -21.81 -21.82 -1.11
N LEU A 224 -21.90 -21.24 -2.31
CA LEU A 224 -22.78 -20.10 -2.55
C LEU A 224 -24.25 -20.46 -2.34
N ASN A 225 -24.68 -21.67 -2.77
CA ASN A 225 -26.01 -22.17 -2.47
C ASN A 225 -26.23 -22.29 -0.96
N TYR A 226 -25.27 -22.83 -0.21
CA TYR A 226 -25.28 -22.83 1.25
C TYR A 226 -25.53 -21.42 1.81
N ILE A 227 -24.76 -20.43 1.33
CA ILE A 227 -24.89 -19.03 1.74
C ILE A 227 -26.28 -18.44 1.46
N ILE A 228 -27.01 -18.87 0.44
CA ILE A 228 -28.33 -18.29 0.13
C ILE A 228 -29.52 -19.13 0.63
N THR A 229 -29.32 -20.43 0.89
CA THR A 229 -30.43 -21.34 1.23
C THR A 229 -30.48 -21.73 2.68
N GLU A 230 -29.33 -21.87 3.32
CA GLU A 230 -29.32 -22.20 4.73
C GLU A 230 -29.70 -20.94 5.49
N PRO A 231 -30.87 -20.95 6.16
CA PRO A 231 -31.19 -19.86 7.04
C PRO A 231 -30.12 -19.85 8.13
N THR A 232 -29.84 -18.68 8.69
CA THR A 232 -29.13 -18.55 9.96
C THR A 232 -29.96 -19.23 11.06
N THR A 233 -29.86 -20.55 11.09
CA THR A 233 -30.60 -21.47 11.98
C THR A 233 -29.69 -22.01 13.06
N GLY A 234 -28.38 -21.89 12.85
CA GLY A 234 -27.36 -22.13 13.84
C GLY A 234 -27.09 -20.86 14.64
N SER A 235 -26.41 -21.06 15.74
CA SER A 235 -25.62 -20.00 16.32
C SER A 235 -24.32 -20.64 16.78
N ALA A 236 -23.20 -20.01 16.44
CA ALA A 236 -21.98 -20.21 17.18
C ALA A 236 -21.83 -19.11 18.22
N SER A 237 -21.07 -19.46 19.24
CA SER A 237 -20.58 -18.46 20.16
C SER A 237 -19.56 -17.56 19.45
N ARG A 238 -19.52 -16.28 19.80
CA ARG A 238 -18.49 -15.34 19.31
C ARG A 238 -17.07 -15.88 19.51
N ILE A 239 -16.82 -16.60 20.61
CA ILE A 239 -15.51 -17.21 20.85
C ILE A 239 -15.16 -18.30 19.84
N ASP A 240 -16.13 -19.07 19.35
CA ASP A 240 -15.87 -20.12 18.36
C ASP A 240 -15.62 -19.50 16.98
N ILE A 241 -16.37 -18.46 16.61
CA ILE A 241 -16.11 -17.66 15.40
C ILE A 241 -14.71 -17.06 15.44
N MET A 242 -14.33 -16.43 16.56
CA MET A 242 -13.00 -15.85 16.73
C MET A 242 -11.89 -16.90 16.58
N LYS A 243 -12.05 -18.10 17.15
CA LYS A 243 -11.06 -19.18 17.02
C LYS A 243 -10.89 -19.62 15.58
N ASP A 244 -11.99 -19.80 14.85
CA ASP A 244 -11.93 -20.27 13.47
C ASP A 244 -11.22 -19.25 12.58
N VAL A 245 -11.64 -17.99 12.65
CA VAL A 245 -11.03 -16.89 11.90
C VAL A 245 -9.56 -16.71 12.24
N MET A 246 -9.20 -16.71 13.53
CA MET A 246 -7.81 -16.57 13.97
C MET A 246 -6.95 -17.77 13.55
N THR A 247 -7.51 -18.98 13.50
CA THR A 247 -6.80 -20.18 13.01
C THR A 247 -6.50 -20.03 11.52
N ASN A 248 -7.47 -19.56 10.73
CA ASN A 248 -7.29 -19.31 9.31
C ASN A 248 -6.28 -18.19 9.04
N LEU A 249 -6.36 -17.08 9.78
CA LEU A 249 -5.39 -15.98 9.71
C LEU A 249 -3.98 -16.45 10.03
N VAL A 250 -3.82 -17.15 11.16
CA VAL A 250 -2.50 -17.62 11.55
C VAL A 250 -1.95 -18.49 10.43
N ASN A 251 -2.72 -19.45 9.89
CA ASN A 251 -2.30 -20.30 8.76
C ASN A 251 -1.92 -19.58 7.47
N SER A 252 -2.39 -18.35 7.23
CA SER A 252 -2.05 -17.60 6.01
C SER A 252 -0.78 -16.73 6.13
N ILE A 253 -0.29 -16.44 7.34
CA ILE A 253 0.83 -15.50 7.55
C ILE A 253 2.18 -16.22 7.75
N THR A 254 3.28 -15.62 7.28
CA THR A 254 4.69 -16.05 7.51
C THR A 254 5.53 -14.89 8.01
N ASP A 255 6.82 -15.10 8.34
CA ASP A 255 7.80 -14.03 8.61
C ASP A 255 7.45 -12.98 9.70
N VAL A 256 6.65 -13.38 10.68
CA VAL A 256 6.27 -12.55 11.84
C VAL A 256 6.46 -13.31 13.14
N ASN A 257 6.69 -12.57 14.24
CA ASN A 257 6.62 -13.15 15.58
C ASN A 257 5.20 -13.00 16.12
N ILE A 258 4.58 -14.08 16.57
CA ILE A 258 3.21 -14.07 17.12
C ILE A 258 3.18 -14.54 18.57
N GLY A 259 2.37 -13.84 19.38
CA GLY A 259 2.07 -14.20 20.75
C GLY A 259 0.57 -14.11 21.05
N LEU A 260 0.15 -14.80 22.11
CA LEU A 260 -1.25 -14.92 22.47
C LEU A 260 -1.46 -14.64 23.96
N MET A 261 -2.35 -13.69 24.22
CA MET A 261 -2.89 -13.36 25.52
C MET A 261 -4.41 -13.51 25.52
N ARG A 262 -4.95 -13.76 26.72
CA ARG A 262 -6.40 -13.75 26.95
C ARG A 262 -6.76 -13.05 28.25
N PHE A 263 -8.00 -12.62 28.37
CA PHE A 263 -8.55 -12.08 29.62
C PHE A 263 -8.65 -13.15 30.69
N SER A 264 -8.49 -12.73 31.94
CA SER A 264 -8.60 -13.62 33.11
C SER A 264 -10.06 -13.81 33.53
N SER A 265 -10.45 -15.05 33.86
CA SER A 265 -11.82 -15.33 34.29
C SER A 265 -12.11 -14.98 35.76
N ASN A 266 -11.09 -14.63 36.54
CA ASN A 266 -11.25 -14.17 37.93
C ASN A 266 -11.69 -12.70 38.04
N GLY A 267 -11.80 -12.01 36.90
CA GLY A 267 -12.23 -10.62 36.78
C GLY A 267 -11.18 -9.58 37.09
N GLU A 268 -9.90 -9.95 37.06
CA GLU A 268 -8.79 -9.01 37.09
C GLU A 268 -7.68 -9.42 36.11
N GLY A 269 -7.30 -8.52 35.21
CA GLY A 269 -6.15 -8.64 34.30
C GLY A 269 -6.19 -9.71 33.21
N GLY A 270 -5.02 -9.94 32.60
CA GLY A 270 -4.79 -10.87 31.51
C GLY A 270 -3.62 -11.83 31.77
N MET A 271 -3.28 -12.64 30.79
CA MET A 271 -2.23 -13.66 30.91
C MET A 271 -1.65 -14.07 29.57
N VAL A 272 -0.34 -14.32 29.54
CA VAL A 272 0.39 -14.81 28.36
C VAL A 272 0.20 -16.31 28.23
N ILE A 273 -0.52 -16.74 27.22
CA ILE A 273 -0.75 -18.16 26.90
C ILE A 273 0.35 -18.68 25.97
N THR A 274 0.74 -17.87 25.00
CA THR A 274 1.82 -18.21 24.07
C THR A 274 2.77 -17.01 24.03
N PRO A 275 4.08 -17.18 24.35
CA PRO A 275 5.04 -16.09 24.27
C PRO A 275 5.24 -15.71 22.80
N VAL A 276 5.53 -14.44 22.54
CA VAL A 276 5.85 -13.96 21.18
C VAL A 276 7.14 -14.63 20.72
N ALA A 277 7.06 -15.30 19.58
CA ALA A 277 8.19 -15.92 18.89
C ALA A 277 7.86 -16.09 17.40
N ASP A 278 8.88 -16.31 16.58
CA ASP A 278 8.75 -16.52 15.14
C ASP A 278 7.74 -17.64 14.87
N ILE A 279 6.72 -17.32 14.05
CA ILE A 279 5.61 -18.20 13.70
C ILE A 279 6.08 -19.55 13.10
N GLY A 280 7.20 -19.56 12.38
CA GLY A 280 7.80 -20.76 11.78
C GLY A 280 8.76 -21.51 12.73
N SER A 281 9.09 -20.95 13.89
CA SER A 281 10.06 -21.53 14.81
C SER A 281 9.58 -22.86 15.37
N LEU A 282 10.48 -23.84 15.46
CA LEU A 282 10.17 -25.13 16.08
C LEU A 282 9.94 -24.96 17.58
N THR A 283 8.92 -25.64 18.10
CA THR A 283 8.66 -25.66 19.54
C THR A 283 9.85 -26.24 20.30
N ALA A 284 9.97 -25.92 21.59
CA ALA A 284 11.04 -26.44 22.45
C ALA A 284 11.09 -27.99 22.53
N THR A 285 10.01 -28.66 22.12
CA THR A 285 9.90 -30.13 22.06
C THR A 285 10.33 -30.72 20.72
N GLY A 286 10.46 -29.91 19.67
CA GLY A 286 10.87 -30.31 18.32
C GLY A 286 9.82 -31.12 17.55
N THR A 287 8.56 -31.14 18.03
CA THR A 287 7.46 -31.93 17.43
C THR A 287 6.35 -31.08 16.81
N GLY A 288 6.58 -29.77 16.67
CA GLY A 288 5.68 -28.79 16.05
C GLY A 288 6.37 -27.43 15.89
N THR A 289 5.61 -26.42 15.48
CA THR A 289 5.99 -25.01 15.28
C THR A 289 5.28 -24.08 16.27
N GLN A 290 5.73 -22.83 16.38
CA GLN A 290 5.07 -21.79 17.17
C GLN A 290 3.61 -21.59 16.76
N ARG A 291 3.32 -21.70 15.45
CA ARG A 291 1.98 -21.78 14.89
C ARG A 291 1.13 -22.87 15.54
N ASP A 292 1.66 -24.09 15.66
CA ASP A 292 0.95 -25.20 16.30
C ASP A 292 0.65 -24.90 17.78
N ASP A 293 1.61 -24.33 18.51
CA ASP A 293 1.43 -23.95 19.92
C ASP A 293 0.38 -22.84 20.08
N PHE A 294 0.34 -21.87 19.15
CA PHE A 294 -0.67 -20.82 19.10
C PHE A 294 -2.07 -21.40 18.85
N GLU A 295 -2.23 -22.26 17.85
CA GLU A 295 -3.51 -22.89 17.51
C GLU A 295 -4.04 -23.78 18.64
N ILE A 296 -3.16 -24.56 19.27
CA ILE A 296 -3.54 -25.39 20.43
C ILE A 296 -4.04 -24.51 21.57
N ALA A 297 -3.33 -23.41 21.86
CA ALA A 297 -3.70 -22.46 22.89
C ALA A 297 -5.04 -21.75 22.60
N LEU A 298 -5.23 -21.30 21.36
CA LEU A 298 -6.44 -20.64 20.87
C LEU A 298 -7.66 -21.57 20.98
N ASN A 299 -7.54 -22.79 20.47
CA ASN A 299 -8.63 -23.77 20.47
C ASN A 299 -9.00 -24.26 21.88
N ALA A 300 -8.09 -24.15 22.85
CA ALA A 300 -8.36 -24.47 24.26
C ALA A 300 -9.15 -23.38 25.01
N MET A 301 -9.34 -22.19 24.43
CA MET A 301 -10.04 -21.08 25.10
C MET A 301 -11.53 -21.35 25.27
N THR A 302 -12.08 -20.92 26.40
CA THR A 302 -13.51 -21.00 26.71
C THR A 302 -14.02 -19.66 27.20
N ALA A 303 -15.24 -19.29 26.81
CA ALA A 303 -15.88 -18.06 27.25
C ALA A 303 -16.32 -18.18 28.73
N ASP A 304 -15.63 -17.47 29.62
CA ASP A 304 -15.89 -17.43 31.06
C ASP A 304 -15.29 -16.17 31.71
N GLY A 305 -15.99 -15.61 32.69
CA GLY A 305 -15.57 -14.42 33.43
C GLY A 305 -16.17 -13.11 32.92
N VAL A 306 -15.45 -12.02 33.16
CA VAL A 306 -15.85 -10.62 32.85
C VAL A 306 -14.84 -10.00 31.89
N THR A 307 -14.93 -8.71 31.61
CA THR A 307 -14.16 -8.01 30.57
C THR A 307 -13.17 -7.00 31.20
N PRO A 308 -12.05 -7.46 31.79
CA PRO A 308 -11.02 -6.60 32.40
C PRO A 308 -10.10 -6.02 31.31
N LEU A 309 -10.65 -5.16 30.47
CA LEU A 309 -10.05 -4.69 29.22
C LEU A 309 -8.73 -3.93 29.46
N SER A 310 -8.76 -2.84 30.23
CA SER A 310 -7.59 -2.01 30.52
C SER A 310 -6.53 -2.76 31.33
N GLU A 311 -6.95 -3.66 32.23
CA GLU A 311 -6.02 -4.45 33.03
C GLU A 311 -5.31 -5.54 32.22
N SER A 312 -6.01 -6.12 31.25
CA SER A 312 -5.41 -7.09 30.31
C SER A 312 -4.45 -6.41 29.35
N PHE A 313 -4.83 -5.23 28.85
CA PHE A 313 -3.95 -4.40 28.03
C PHE A 313 -2.72 -3.94 28.81
N TYR A 314 -2.89 -3.50 30.06
CA TYR A 314 -1.79 -3.20 30.98
C TYR A 314 -0.82 -4.38 31.13
N GLU A 315 -1.34 -5.60 31.35
CA GLU A 315 -0.49 -6.79 31.48
C GLU A 315 0.25 -7.09 30.16
N ALA A 316 -0.38 -6.86 29.01
CA ALA A 316 0.25 -7.01 27.70
C ALA A 316 1.41 -6.04 27.52
N VAL A 317 1.22 -4.77 27.89
CA VAL A 317 2.29 -3.76 27.91
C VAL A 317 3.42 -4.19 28.83
N MET A 318 3.11 -4.67 30.04
CA MET A 318 4.12 -5.17 30.98
C MET A 318 4.90 -6.36 30.42
N TYR A 319 4.26 -7.23 29.63
CA TYR A 319 4.94 -8.31 28.91
C TYR A 319 5.86 -7.77 27.81
N MET A 320 5.34 -6.90 26.94
CA MET A 320 6.09 -6.32 25.82
C MET A 320 7.34 -5.57 26.29
N LYS A 321 7.25 -4.81 27.39
CA LYS A 321 8.40 -4.06 27.93
C LYS A 321 9.31 -4.86 28.87
N GLY A 322 9.02 -6.15 29.12
CA GLY A 322 9.80 -6.99 30.04
C GLY A 322 9.70 -6.58 31.52
N GLY A 323 8.57 -5.99 31.91
CA GLY A 323 8.30 -5.53 33.27
C GLY A 323 8.02 -6.66 34.27
N ALA A 324 7.78 -6.28 35.53
CA ALA A 324 7.39 -7.25 36.56
C ALA A 324 6.02 -7.89 36.25
N VAL A 325 5.89 -9.19 36.49
CA VAL A 325 4.61 -9.89 36.30
C VAL A 325 3.63 -9.46 37.40
N ASP A 326 2.52 -8.81 37.02
CA ASP A 326 1.48 -8.37 37.96
C ASP A 326 0.31 -9.36 37.97
N TYR A 327 -0.56 -9.31 36.95
CA TYR A 327 -1.76 -10.13 36.90
C TYR A 327 -1.49 -11.57 36.49
N GLY A 328 -0.55 -11.81 35.56
CA GLY A 328 -0.40 -13.08 34.85
C GLY A 328 -0.20 -14.31 35.73
N ASN A 329 0.41 -14.16 36.91
CA ASN A 329 0.63 -15.26 37.87
C ASN A 329 -0.56 -15.53 38.81
N SER A 330 -1.57 -14.66 38.80
CA SER A 330 -2.81 -14.71 39.57
C SER A 330 -4.06 -14.96 38.72
N SER A 331 -3.93 -14.90 37.40
CA SER A 331 -5.00 -15.13 36.42
C SER A 331 -5.60 -16.54 36.47
N SER A 332 -6.75 -16.69 35.80
CA SER A 332 -7.56 -17.92 35.74
C SER A 332 -8.07 -18.15 34.30
N PRO A 333 -8.16 -19.41 33.81
CA PRO A 333 -8.00 -20.68 34.53
C PRO A 333 -6.56 -21.20 34.60
N VAL A 334 -5.65 -20.64 33.80
CA VAL A 334 -4.22 -20.97 33.86
C VAL A 334 -3.42 -19.76 34.36
N LYS A 335 -2.09 -19.84 34.38
CA LYS A 335 -1.21 -18.70 34.64
C LYS A 335 -0.45 -18.34 33.37
N SER A 336 0.16 -17.16 33.32
CA SER A 336 1.15 -16.84 32.30
C SER A 336 2.18 -17.96 32.21
N VAL A 337 2.44 -18.44 30.99
CA VAL A 337 3.29 -19.61 30.78
C VAL A 337 4.69 -19.41 31.35
N PRO A 338 5.31 -20.42 31.98
CA PRO A 338 6.63 -20.24 32.59
C PRO A 338 7.72 -19.79 31.61
N SER A 339 7.57 -20.08 30.31
CA SER A 339 8.49 -19.66 29.26
C SER A 339 8.44 -18.16 28.94
N SER A 340 7.39 -17.43 29.34
CA SER A 340 7.29 -16.00 29.11
C SER A 340 7.99 -15.15 30.18
N GLN A 341 8.49 -15.76 31.27
CA GLN A 341 9.00 -15.04 32.43
C GLN A 341 10.30 -15.61 32.99
N SER A 342 11.14 -14.74 33.54
CA SER A 342 12.38 -15.09 34.24
C SER A 342 12.56 -14.21 35.48
N GLY A 343 12.85 -14.83 36.62
CA GLY A 343 13.13 -14.10 37.86
C GLY A 343 11.98 -13.28 38.44
N GLY A 344 10.74 -13.49 37.98
CA GLY A 344 9.55 -12.73 38.40
C GLY A 344 9.20 -11.55 37.49
N SER A 345 9.94 -11.35 36.40
CA SER A 345 9.64 -10.40 35.33
C SER A 345 9.38 -11.13 34.02
N TYR A 346 8.67 -10.48 33.10
CA TYR A 346 8.50 -10.97 31.75
C TYR A 346 9.79 -10.88 30.95
N ILE A 347 9.94 -11.79 30.00
CA ILE A 347 10.98 -11.73 28.97
C ILE A 347 10.37 -10.92 27.82
N SER A 348 10.87 -9.70 27.63
CA SER A 348 10.42 -8.85 26.52
C SER A 348 10.68 -9.54 25.19
N PRO A 349 9.71 -9.52 24.25
CA PRO A 349 9.93 -9.97 22.88
C PRO A 349 10.61 -8.92 22.00
N ILE A 350 10.75 -7.68 22.47
CA ILE A 350 11.45 -6.62 21.76
C ILE A 350 12.96 -6.85 21.94
N THR A 351 13.60 -7.31 20.87
CA THR A 351 14.99 -7.79 20.92
C THR A 351 15.93 -7.02 20.01
N ASN A 352 15.40 -6.08 19.22
CA ASN A 352 16.13 -5.30 18.24
C ASN A 352 15.51 -3.91 18.11
N GLU A 353 16.36 -2.91 17.89
CA GLU A 353 15.99 -1.49 17.84
C GLU A 353 15.04 -1.16 16.68
N CYS A 354 15.16 -1.84 15.54
CA CYS A 354 14.29 -1.65 14.37
C CYS A 354 13.07 -2.58 14.37
N GLN A 355 12.78 -3.27 15.47
CA GLN A 355 11.67 -4.23 15.54
C GLN A 355 10.35 -3.49 15.75
N LYS A 356 9.45 -3.51 14.76
CA LYS A 356 8.07 -3.02 14.95
C LYS A 356 7.31 -3.91 15.95
N ASN A 357 6.51 -3.29 16.81
CA ASN A 357 5.79 -3.97 17.90
C ASN A 357 4.31 -3.59 17.90
N PHE A 358 3.45 -4.59 17.88
CA PHE A 358 2.01 -4.43 17.73
C PHE A 358 1.25 -5.17 18.83
N VAL A 359 0.19 -4.53 19.32
CA VAL A 359 -0.82 -5.16 20.19
C VAL A 359 -2.18 -5.09 19.51
N VAL A 360 -2.81 -6.24 19.30
CA VAL A 360 -4.14 -6.35 18.70
C VAL A 360 -5.13 -6.73 19.78
N LEU A 361 -6.04 -5.82 20.13
CA LEU A 361 -7.03 -6.01 21.18
C LEU A 361 -8.39 -6.34 20.58
N LEU A 362 -8.88 -7.55 20.79
CA LEU A 362 -10.20 -8.01 20.30
C LEU A 362 -11.16 -8.19 21.47
N THR A 363 -12.29 -7.48 21.46
CA THR A 363 -13.33 -7.58 22.50
C THR A 363 -14.74 -7.49 21.95
N ASP A 364 -15.69 -8.19 22.58
CA ASP A 364 -17.11 -8.18 22.21
C ASP A 364 -18.02 -7.41 23.18
N GLY A 365 -17.41 -6.85 24.23
CA GLY A 365 -18.12 -6.20 25.32
C GLY A 365 -17.42 -4.98 25.87
N ASP A 366 -18.20 -4.15 26.57
CA ASP A 366 -17.72 -2.98 27.30
C ASP A 366 -16.90 -3.39 28.54
N PRO A 367 -15.94 -2.55 28.97
CA PRO A 367 -15.19 -2.76 30.21
C PRO A 367 -16.10 -3.09 31.41
N TYR A 368 -15.88 -4.24 32.05
CA TYR A 368 -16.65 -4.69 33.21
C TYR A 368 -15.76 -5.36 34.23
N PHE A 369 -15.74 -4.82 35.47
CA PHE A 369 -14.67 -5.04 36.45
C PHE A 369 -13.29 -4.70 35.88
N ASP A 370 -13.14 -3.44 35.49
CA ASP A 370 -11.96 -2.92 34.84
C ASP A 370 -11.46 -1.70 35.61
N SER A 371 -10.29 -1.80 36.27
CA SER A 371 -9.69 -0.68 36.99
C SER A 371 -8.17 -0.79 37.13
N VAL A 372 -7.46 -0.05 36.28
CA VAL A 372 -6.02 0.20 36.47
C VAL A 372 -5.84 1.40 37.41
N ASN A 373 -5.13 1.20 38.52
CA ASN A 373 -4.85 2.26 39.49
C ASN A 373 -3.56 3.03 39.15
N ASN A 374 -3.39 4.22 39.73
CA ASN A 374 -2.22 5.08 39.49
C ASN A 374 -0.86 4.40 39.81
N ALA A 375 -0.83 3.43 40.72
CA ALA A 375 0.42 2.71 41.01
C ALA A 375 0.82 1.79 39.84
N ARG A 376 -0.17 1.18 39.17
CA ARG A 376 0.02 0.38 37.96
C ARG A 376 0.34 1.26 36.76
N LEU A 377 -0.37 2.36 36.56
CA LEU A 377 -0.02 3.34 35.52
C LEU A 377 1.44 3.83 35.67
N GLY A 378 1.87 4.06 36.92
CA GLY A 378 3.26 4.41 37.23
C GLY A 378 4.32 3.34 36.86
N ASN A 379 3.91 2.08 36.64
CA ASN A 379 4.80 1.03 36.14
C ASN A 379 4.96 1.08 34.61
N ILE A 380 3.99 1.68 33.88
CA ILE A 380 4.13 1.97 32.45
C ILE A 380 5.00 3.21 32.30
N GLU A 381 4.54 4.32 32.87
CA GLU A 381 5.18 5.62 32.80
C GLU A 381 4.95 6.40 34.11
N SER A 382 6.03 6.95 34.67
CA SER A 382 5.96 7.67 35.94
C SER A 382 5.19 8.99 35.79
N GLY A 383 3.97 9.04 36.32
CA GLY A 383 3.14 10.24 36.31
C GLY A 383 1.97 10.16 35.35
N LEU A 384 1.81 9.05 34.62
CA LEU A 384 0.66 8.80 33.76
C LEU A 384 -0.65 8.95 34.54
N THR A 385 -1.51 9.83 34.04
CA THR A 385 -2.84 10.10 34.59
C THR A 385 -3.89 9.66 33.60
N CYS A 386 -4.99 9.13 34.13
CA CYS A 386 -6.07 8.55 33.33
C CYS A 386 -7.37 9.30 33.55
N ALA A 387 -8.14 9.48 32.47
CA ALA A 387 -9.45 10.13 32.46
C ALA A 387 -10.58 9.16 32.09
N GLY A 388 -10.65 7.99 32.72
CA GLY A 388 -11.71 7.02 32.43
C GLY A 388 -11.28 5.61 32.78
N ASN A 389 -11.24 4.72 31.79
CA ASN A 389 -10.73 3.36 31.95
C ASN A 389 -9.27 3.21 31.50
N CYS A 390 -8.60 4.30 31.10
CA CYS A 390 -7.17 4.39 30.84
C CYS A 390 -6.67 3.69 29.57
N LEU A 391 -7.56 3.16 28.72
CA LEU A 391 -7.13 2.34 27.59
C LEU A 391 -6.40 3.17 26.52
N ASP A 392 -7.01 4.30 26.17
CA ASP A 392 -6.51 5.32 25.26
C ASP A 392 -5.24 5.99 25.79
N GLU A 393 -5.22 6.35 27.08
CA GLU A 393 -4.03 6.96 27.67
C GLU A 393 -2.85 6.00 27.79
N ILE A 394 -3.11 4.70 28.00
CA ILE A 394 -2.06 3.67 27.93
C ILE A 394 -1.54 3.56 26.49
N ALA A 395 -2.42 3.51 25.48
CA ALA A 395 -2.02 3.42 24.07
C ALA A 395 -1.17 4.62 23.64
N LYS A 396 -1.59 5.85 24.00
CA LYS A 396 -0.80 7.06 23.80
C LYS A 396 0.59 6.95 24.45
N SER A 397 0.64 6.56 25.73
CA SER A 397 1.88 6.48 26.49
C SER A 397 2.87 5.47 25.91
N ILE A 398 2.39 4.30 25.44
CA ILE A 398 3.26 3.29 24.83
C ILE A 398 3.64 3.60 23.39
N GLY A 399 2.86 4.43 22.70
CA GLY A 399 3.16 4.91 21.36
C GLY A 399 4.12 6.09 21.34
N SER A 400 4.11 6.95 22.36
CA SER A 400 4.95 8.17 22.40
C SER A 400 6.23 8.06 23.23
N ASN A 401 6.44 6.96 23.95
CA ASN A 401 7.61 6.79 24.81
C ASN A 401 8.33 5.48 24.50
N ASP A 402 9.64 5.47 24.70
CA ASP A 402 10.45 4.27 24.68
C ASP A 402 10.03 3.25 25.75
N GLN A 403 9.84 2.00 25.31
CA GLN A 403 9.48 0.89 26.19
C GLN A 403 10.67 0.13 26.75
N ILE A 404 11.85 0.19 26.13
CA ILE A 404 13.04 -0.54 26.56
C ILE A 404 14.17 0.44 26.88
N PRO A 405 14.58 0.60 28.15
CA PRO A 405 15.49 1.67 28.52
C PRO A 405 16.74 1.73 27.64
N GLU A 406 17.08 2.92 27.13
CA GLU A 406 18.25 3.27 26.31
C GLU A 406 19.58 2.56 26.68
N ALA A 407 19.77 2.26 27.98
CA ALA A 407 20.93 1.49 28.45
C ALA A 407 20.96 0.02 28.00
N THR A 408 19.85 -0.49 27.47
CA THR A 408 19.60 -1.88 27.05
C THR A 408 19.53 -1.96 25.53
N MET A 409 18.84 -1.02 24.90
CA MET A 409 18.65 -0.93 23.45
C MET A 409 18.56 0.55 23.08
N THR A 410 19.19 0.92 21.97
CA THR A 410 19.25 2.28 21.47
C THR A 410 17.99 2.62 20.68
N GLY A 411 17.54 3.88 20.75
CA GLY A 411 16.36 4.37 20.02
C GLY A 411 15.05 4.11 20.78
N ASP A 412 13.94 4.66 20.27
CA ASP A 412 12.65 4.56 20.95
C ASP A 412 11.87 3.32 20.49
N GLN A 413 11.65 2.37 21.40
CA GLN A 413 10.86 1.18 21.10
C GLN A 413 9.38 1.40 21.40
N VAL A 414 8.64 1.89 20.43
CA VAL A 414 7.20 2.15 20.55
C VAL A 414 6.35 0.89 20.29
N ILE A 415 5.10 0.93 20.75
CA ILE A 415 4.12 -0.14 20.53
C ILE A 415 2.85 0.45 19.92
N SER A 416 2.50 0.00 18.72
CA SER A 416 1.26 0.37 18.03
C SER A 416 0.10 -0.55 18.44
N THR A 417 -1.09 0.01 18.54
CA THR A 417 -2.28 -0.67 19.07
C THR A 417 -3.42 -0.64 18.06
N TYR A 418 -3.91 -1.82 17.69
CA TYR A 418 -5.14 -2.00 16.90
C TYR A 418 -6.26 -2.52 17.79
N THR A 419 -7.48 -2.08 17.53
CA THR A 419 -8.65 -2.54 18.27
C THR A 419 -9.70 -3.15 17.36
N ILE A 420 -10.30 -4.27 17.78
CA ILE A 420 -11.41 -4.93 17.08
C ILE A 420 -12.59 -5.02 18.03
N GLY A 421 -13.67 -4.34 17.67
CA GLY A 421 -14.96 -4.45 18.34
C GLY A 421 -15.82 -5.53 17.69
N PHE A 422 -15.97 -6.69 18.33
CA PHE A 422 -16.76 -7.79 17.77
C PHE A 422 -18.24 -7.67 18.18
N ALA A 423 -19.05 -7.14 17.25
CA ALA A 423 -20.42 -6.68 17.42
C ALA A 423 -20.51 -5.74 18.62
N ASN A 424 -19.49 -4.89 18.73
CA ASN A 424 -19.30 -3.88 19.76
C ASN A 424 -18.81 -2.58 19.12
N ASP A 425 -19.56 -1.50 19.35
CA ASP A 425 -19.29 -0.17 18.80
C ASP A 425 -18.84 0.81 19.90
N ASN A 426 -18.06 0.31 20.86
CA ASN A 426 -17.61 1.10 21.99
C ASN A 426 -16.64 2.22 21.52
N PRO A 427 -16.99 3.51 21.74
CA PRO A 427 -16.14 4.65 21.35
C PRO A 427 -14.74 4.63 21.97
N LEU A 428 -14.56 3.94 23.09
CA LEU A 428 -13.26 3.79 23.73
C LEU A 428 -12.25 3.05 22.84
N LEU A 429 -12.70 2.02 22.11
CA LEU A 429 -11.82 1.26 21.22
C LEU A 429 -11.33 2.14 20.07
N GLN A 430 -12.21 3.02 19.57
CA GLN A 430 -11.88 4.04 18.58
C GLN A 430 -10.84 5.00 19.15
N ALA A 431 -11.14 5.65 20.28
CA ALA A 431 -10.22 6.60 20.92
C ALA A 431 -8.83 5.98 21.22
N THR A 432 -8.79 4.70 21.58
CA THR A 432 -7.54 3.97 21.81
C THR A 432 -6.72 3.79 20.53
N ALA A 433 -7.39 3.42 19.42
CA ALA A 433 -6.73 3.29 18.14
C ALA A 433 -6.27 4.65 17.59
N ASP A 434 -7.10 5.69 17.73
CA ASP A 434 -6.78 7.06 17.29
C ASP A 434 -5.55 7.61 18.03
N GLU A 435 -5.47 7.39 19.35
CA GLU A 435 -4.30 7.80 20.14
C GLU A 435 -3.04 7.01 19.75
N SER A 436 -3.16 5.74 19.37
CA SER A 436 -2.04 4.96 18.83
C SER A 436 -1.59 5.48 17.46
N LEU A 437 -2.55 5.76 16.58
CA LEU A 437 -2.30 6.30 15.24
C LEU A 437 -1.58 7.65 15.34
N ALA A 438 -2.09 8.56 16.18
CA ALA A 438 -1.47 9.86 16.41
C ALA A 438 -0.07 9.76 17.04
N ALA A 439 0.20 8.73 17.85
CA ALA A 439 1.48 8.57 18.53
C ALA A 439 2.53 7.85 17.68
N THR A 440 2.13 6.87 16.86
CA THR A 440 3.07 5.96 16.15
C THR A 440 2.98 6.02 14.63
N GLY A 441 1.97 6.68 14.06
CA GLY A 441 1.61 6.57 12.65
C GLY A 441 0.83 5.30 12.31
N ASP A 442 0.68 4.37 13.26
CA ASP A 442 0.02 3.08 13.09
C ASP A 442 -1.08 2.88 14.16
N GLY A 443 -2.31 2.65 13.72
CA GLY A 443 -3.44 2.37 14.61
C GLY A 443 -4.77 2.50 13.88
N GLU A 444 -5.64 1.52 14.02
CA GLU A 444 -6.98 1.56 13.44
C GLU A 444 -7.95 0.75 14.30
N ARG A 445 -9.19 1.23 14.39
CA ARG A 445 -10.29 0.49 14.97
C ARG A 445 -11.08 -0.21 13.88
N PHE A 446 -11.32 -1.50 14.08
CA PHE A 446 -12.18 -2.31 13.22
C PHE A 446 -13.49 -2.70 13.90
N TYR A 447 -14.56 -2.71 13.12
CA TYR A 447 -15.84 -3.30 13.50
C TYR A 447 -16.05 -4.61 12.73
N ALA A 448 -16.30 -5.68 13.47
CA ALA A 448 -16.72 -6.96 12.93
C ALA A 448 -17.99 -7.37 13.64
N ASP A 449 -18.90 -8.11 13.01
CA ASP A 449 -20.12 -8.62 13.65
C ASP A 449 -20.47 -10.06 13.26
N ASN A 450 -19.69 -10.63 12.34
CA ASN A 450 -19.76 -12.02 11.90
C ASN A 450 -18.36 -12.54 11.53
N ALA A 451 -18.25 -13.83 11.17
CA ALA A 451 -16.97 -14.46 10.82
C ALA A 451 -16.26 -13.77 9.65
N THR A 452 -17.00 -13.39 8.60
CA THR A 452 -16.44 -12.75 7.40
C THR A 452 -15.88 -11.36 7.70
N SER A 453 -16.65 -10.51 8.39
CA SER A 453 -16.18 -9.16 8.75
C SER A 453 -15.01 -9.19 9.73
N LEU A 454 -14.94 -10.21 10.60
CA LEU A 454 -13.80 -10.43 11.48
C LEU A 454 -12.55 -10.87 10.71
N ALA A 455 -12.69 -11.78 9.74
CA ALA A 455 -11.57 -12.22 8.91
C ALA A 455 -10.98 -11.07 8.07
N SER A 456 -11.84 -10.24 7.49
CA SER A 456 -11.43 -9.05 6.74
C SER A 456 -10.64 -8.07 7.62
N SER A 457 -11.16 -7.77 8.82
CA SER A 457 -10.51 -6.87 9.77
C SER A 457 -9.12 -7.36 10.18
N LEU A 458 -8.99 -8.65 10.50
CA LEU A 458 -7.71 -9.24 10.89
C LEU A 458 -6.69 -9.29 9.75
N ASN A 459 -7.13 -9.53 8.51
CA ASN A 459 -6.24 -9.46 7.35
C ASN A 459 -5.69 -8.05 7.13
N LYS A 460 -6.52 -7.01 7.28
CA LYS A 460 -6.07 -5.60 7.16
C LYS A 460 -5.00 -5.24 8.18
N ILE A 461 -5.17 -5.68 9.43
CA ILE A 461 -4.17 -5.46 10.49
C ILE A 461 -2.84 -6.13 10.14
N VAL A 462 -2.86 -7.33 9.57
CA VAL A 462 -1.61 -8.00 9.16
C VAL A 462 -0.95 -7.27 8.00
N VAL A 463 -1.72 -6.68 7.08
CA VAL A 463 -1.17 -5.90 5.96
C VAL A 463 -0.42 -4.67 6.47
N SER A 464 -1.01 -3.90 7.40
CA SER A 464 -0.35 -2.70 7.94
C SER A 464 0.94 -3.02 8.69
N VAL A 465 1.04 -4.20 9.31
CA VAL A 465 2.27 -4.68 9.98
C VAL A 465 3.48 -4.76 9.02
N TYR A 466 3.25 -4.88 7.71
CA TYR A 466 4.32 -4.96 6.70
C TYR A 466 4.68 -3.62 6.04
N GLU A 467 3.94 -2.53 6.30
CA GLU A 467 4.22 -1.23 5.69
C GLU A 467 5.46 -0.58 6.33
N THR A 468 6.38 -0.03 5.53
CA THR A 468 7.62 0.64 6.01
C THR A 468 7.95 1.85 5.15
N ASP A 469 8.32 2.97 5.76
CA ASP A 469 8.73 4.20 5.08
C ASP A 469 10.11 4.04 4.44
N THR A 470 10.28 4.44 3.18
CA THR A 470 11.57 4.29 2.49
C THR A 470 11.96 5.52 1.66
N SER A 471 13.26 5.75 1.48
CA SER A 471 13.78 6.78 0.58
C SER A 471 14.74 6.14 -0.44
N PHE A 472 14.39 6.17 -1.73
CA PHE A 472 15.22 5.56 -2.79
C PHE A 472 15.35 6.38 -4.08
N SER A 473 14.87 7.62 -4.14
CA SER A 473 15.10 8.47 -5.31
C SER A 473 16.44 9.23 -5.19
N SER A 474 17.06 9.54 -6.33
CA SER A 474 18.26 10.38 -6.35
C SER A 474 17.87 11.84 -6.05
N PRO A 475 18.52 12.53 -5.09
CA PRO A 475 18.21 13.93 -4.80
C PRO A 475 18.44 14.81 -6.02
N ALA A 476 17.57 15.79 -6.22
CA ALA A 476 17.80 16.83 -7.22
C ALA A 476 18.61 17.98 -6.62
N VAL A 477 19.58 18.45 -7.39
CA VAL A 477 20.42 19.61 -7.07
C VAL A 477 20.37 20.57 -8.24
N SER A 478 19.99 21.82 -8.01
CA SER A 478 19.96 22.85 -9.04
C SER A 478 21.35 23.44 -9.29
N VAL A 479 21.62 23.77 -10.56
CA VAL A 479 22.79 24.55 -10.95
C VAL A 479 22.41 26.03 -10.93
N ASN A 480 23.25 26.88 -10.34
CA ASN A 480 22.97 28.31 -10.26
C ASN A 480 23.05 28.95 -11.67
N ALA A 481 21.97 29.58 -12.15
CA ALA A 481 21.95 30.15 -13.51
C ALA A 481 22.83 31.40 -13.67
N PHE A 482 23.01 32.18 -12.59
CA PHE A 482 23.88 33.37 -12.55
C PHE A 482 25.37 32.99 -12.46
N ASN A 483 25.67 31.84 -11.84
CA ASN A 483 27.01 31.28 -11.73
C ASN A 483 27.02 29.78 -12.04
N ARG A 484 27.10 29.44 -13.33
CA ARG A 484 27.06 28.04 -13.82
C ARG A 484 28.28 27.18 -13.42
N ALA A 485 29.21 27.72 -12.63
CA ALA A 485 30.33 26.98 -12.04
C ALA A 485 30.06 26.51 -10.60
N THR A 486 28.93 26.92 -10.00
CA THR A 486 28.50 26.56 -8.64
C THR A 486 27.11 25.91 -8.66
N HIS A 487 26.91 24.91 -7.81
CA HIS A 487 25.58 24.39 -7.49
C HIS A 487 24.93 25.30 -6.44
N LEU A 488 23.61 25.25 -6.32
CA LEU A 488 22.93 25.75 -5.14
C LEU A 488 23.09 24.73 -4.02
N ASP A 489 23.11 25.22 -2.77
CA ASP A 489 23.27 24.37 -1.59
C ASP A 489 21.95 23.65 -1.25
N ASP A 490 20.83 23.99 -1.89
CA ASP A 490 19.53 23.34 -1.65
C ASP A 490 19.47 21.94 -2.30
N LEU A 491 19.05 20.95 -1.51
CA LEU A 491 18.85 19.56 -1.88
C LEU A 491 17.36 19.20 -1.76
N TYR A 492 16.81 18.56 -2.79
CA TYR A 492 15.42 18.14 -2.81
C TYR A 492 15.32 16.62 -2.90
N PHE A 493 14.64 16.02 -1.94
CA PHE A 493 14.49 14.57 -1.81
C PHE A 493 13.03 14.19 -2.05
N THR A 494 12.79 13.28 -2.99
CA THR A 494 11.49 12.66 -3.16
C THR A 494 11.41 11.37 -2.34
N LEU A 495 10.35 11.21 -1.55
CA LEU A 495 10.16 10.12 -0.60
C LEU A 495 8.88 9.36 -0.94
N PHE A 496 8.82 8.07 -0.60
CA PHE A 496 7.62 7.26 -0.80
C PHE A 496 7.51 6.07 0.14
N GLN A 497 6.28 5.72 0.51
CA GLN A 497 5.98 4.62 1.42
C GLN A 497 5.36 3.48 0.63
N PRO A 498 6.07 2.37 0.45
CA PRO A 498 5.48 1.16 -0.09
C PRO A 498 4.29 0.68 0.74
N SER A 499 3.18 0.43 0.05
CA SER A 499 2.02 -0.27 0.60
C SER A 499 1.68 -1.51 -0.26
N ILE A 500 0.93 -2.44 0.31
CA ILE A 500 0.39 -3.60 -0.43
C ILE A 500 -0.77 -3.16 -1.34
N GLY A 501 -1.32 -1.97 -1.14
CA GLY A 501 -2.42 -1.40 -1.94
C GLY A 501 -2.00 -0.73 -3.26
N PRO A 502 -2.98 -0.38 -4.10
CA PRO A 502 -2.75 0.34 -5.35
C PRO A 502 -2.17 1.75 -5.16
N HIS A 503 -2.40 2.38 -4.02
CA HIS A 503 -1.95 3.73 -3.69
C HIS A 503 -0.76 3.69 -2.74
N TRP A 504 0.32 4.37 -3.10
CA TRP A 504 1.48 4.59 -2.24
C TRP A 504 1.60 6.08 -1.98
N VAL A 505 1.79 6.44 -0.72
CA VAL A 505 1.99 7.84 -0.34
C VAL A 505 3.40 8.29 -0.67
N GLY A 506 3.55 9.56 -0.99
CA GLY A 506 4.81 10.21 -1.34
C GLY A 506 4.96 11.57 -0.69
N ASN A 507 6.18 12.12 -0.78
CA ASN A 507 6.47 13.48 -0.35
C ASN A 507 7.69 14.06 -1.10
N LEU A 508 7.86 15.38 -1.02
CA LEU A 508 9.05 16.11 -1.45
C LEU A 508 9.56 16.92 -0.26
N LYS A 509 10.79 16.67 0.19
CA LYS A 509 11.41 17.40 1.31
C LYS A 509 12.65 18.19 0.86
N LYS A 510 12.85 19.36 1.46
CA LYS A 510 13.98 20.26 1.20
C LYS A 510 14.97 20.23 2.36
N TYR A 511 16.25 20.09 2.03
CA TYR A 511 17.40 20.15 2.96
C TYR A 511 18.52 21.00 2.34
N LYS A 512 19.61 21.24 3.08
CA LYS A 512 20.77 21.96 2.56
C LYS A 512 22.06 21.16 2.66
N LEU A 513 22.94 21.33 1.68
CA LEU A 513 24.32 20.87 1.73
C LEU A 513 25.17 21.92 2.44
N GLU A 514 25.66 21.60 3.63
CA GLU A 514 26.56 22.47 4.37
C GLU A 514 27.91 21.79 4.64
N PHE A 515 28.88 22.56 5.12
CA PHE A 515 30.23 22.08 5.41
C PHE A 515 30.62 22.37 6.87
N LYS A 516 30.85 21.33 7.68
CA LYS A 516 31.34 21.45 9.07
C LYS A 516 32.82 21.09 9.15
N VAL A 517 33.54 21.68 10.12
CA VAL A 517 34.95 21.32 10.37
C VAL A 517 34.98 19.93 10.99
N ASP A 518 35.83 19.04 10.49
CA ASP A 518 35.96 17.69 11.02
C ASP A 518 36.74 17.68 12.35
N THR A 519 36.16 18.22 13.40
CA THR A 519 36.86 18.30 14.70
C THR A 519 37.07 16.94 15.36
N ASP A 520 36.30 15.94 14.96
CA ASP A 520 36.26 14.61 15.59
C ASP A 520 36.93 13.51 14.75
N ASP A 521 37.56 13.86 13.61
CA ASP A 521 38.25 12.92 12.71
C ASP A 521 37.30 11.80 12.27
N VAL A 522 36.12 12.19 11.78
CA VAL A 522 35.02 11.28 11.43
C VAL A 522 35.42 10.35 10.28
N ASP A 523 36.26 10.81 9.36
CA ASP A 523 36.74 10.02 8.22
C ASP A 523 38.00 9.18 8.54
N GLY A 524 38.65 9.45 9.68
CA GLY A 524 39.80 8.73 10.20
C GLY A 524 41.12 9.03 9.48
N ASP A 525 41.21 10.14 8.75
CA ASP A 525 42.40 10.55 8.01
C ASP A 525 43.44 11.32 8.86
N SER A 526 43.07 11.66 10.11
CA SER A 526 43.85 12.44 11.08
C SER A 526 44.04 13.93 10.75
N ASP A 527 43.24 14.50 9.85
CA ASP A 527 43.16 15.93 9.53
C ASP A 527 41.92 16.59 10.15
N VAL A 528 42.03 16.98 11.42
CA VAL A 528 40.93 17.67 12.13
C VAL A 528 40.69 19.13 11.68
N THR A 529 41.24 19.55 10.54
CA THR A 529 41.09 20.90 10.00
C THR A 529 40.31 20.95 8.69
N GLU A 530 40.00 19.80 8.12
CA GLU A 530 39.22 19.73 6.89
C GLU A 530 37.74 20.06 7.11
N ARG A 531 37.05 20.29 6.01
CA ARG A 531 35.62 20.58 6.02
C ARG A 531 34.89 19.46 5.31
N LEU A 532 34.08 18.72 6.06
CA LEU A 532 33.27 17.64 5.54
C LEU A 532 31.89 18.15 5.13
N PRO A 533 31.37 17.71 3.96
CA PRO A 533 29.99 17.97 3.59
C PRO A 533 29.06 17.17 4.50
N PHE A 534 27.94 17.77 4.87
CA PHE A 534 26.84 17.08 5.54
C PHE A 534 25.51 17.67 5.07
N ILE A 535 24.43 16.91 5.24
CA ILE A 535 23.08 17.38 4.92
C ILE A 535 22.56 18.05 6.19
N ALA A 536 22.39 19.36 6.12
CA ALA A 536 21.85 20.18 7.18
C ALA A 536 20.32 20.12 7.16
N ASP A 537 19.74 19.94 8.35
CA ASP A 537 18.32 20.15 8.59
C ASP A 537 17.99 21.66 8.64
N ALA A 538 16.72 22.00 8.85
CA ALA A 538 16.24 23.37 8.94
C ALA A 538 16.75 24.12 10.19
N THR A 539 17.15 23.40 11.23
CA THR A 539 17.58 23.97 12.52
C THR A 539 19.09 24.24 12.57
N SER A 540 19.85 23.67 11.64
CA SER A 540 21.30 23.82 11.53
C SER A 540 21.71 25.29 11.42
N THR A 541 22.75 25.64 12.18
CA THR A 541 23.40 26.95 12.07
C THR A 541 24.91 26.79 12.00
N PRO A 542 25.65 27.79 11.46
CA PRO A 542 27.12 27.73 11.46
C PRO A 542 27.77 27.57 12.84
N ALA A 543 27.04 27.85 13.93
CA ALA A 543 27.52 27.69 15.31
C ALA A 543 27.11 26.36 15.96
N ALA A 544 26.09 25.70 15.43
CA ALA A 544 25.53 24.44 15.89
C ALA A 544 25.04 23.65 14.66
N PRO A 545 25.95 22.93 13.97
CA PRO A 545 25.58 22.13 12.81
C PRO A 545 24.76 20.92 13.28
N VAL A 546 23.63 20.68 12.60
CA VAL A 546 22.73 19.56 12.88
C VAL A 546 22.63 18.70 11.62
N ASP A 547 22.94 17.41 11.75
CA ASP A 547 22.90 16.46 10.64
C ASP A 547 21.48 15.95 10.46
N ALA A 548 20.95 16.04 9.25
CA ALA A 548 19.65 15.48 8.91
C ALA A 548 19.73 13.96 8.69
N ILE A 549 20.94 13.39 8.52
CA ILE A 549 21.14 11.98 8.25
C ILE A 549 21.75 11.27 9.46
N ASN A 550 21.15 10.16 9.84
CA ASN A 550 21.70 9.30 10.86
C ASN A 550 22.90 8.53 10.31
N ALA A 551 24.07 8.73 10.90
CA ALA A 551 25.33 8.11 10.43
C ALA A 551 25.36 6.58 10.57
N GLY A 552 24.51 5.99 11.43
CA GLY A 552 24.42 4.55 11.63
C GLY A 552 23.55 3.85 10.58
N THR A 553 22.45 4.47 10.20
CA THR A 553 21.45 3.87 9.29
C THR A 553 21.59 4.37 7.85
N GLY A 554 22.10 5.59 7.65
CA GLY A 554 22.14 6.27 6.36
C GLY A 554 20.81 6.87 5.92
N PHE A 555 19.77 6.79 6.76
CA PHE A 555 18.45 7.39 6.55
C PHE A 555 18.32 8.74 7.27
N PHE A 556 17.21 9.44 7.05
CA PHE A 556 16.92 10.66 7.80
C PHE A 556 16.86 10.36 9.29
N ASP A 557 17.43 11.24 10.10
CA ASP A 557 17.35 11.13 11.55
C ASP A 557 15.90 11.43 12.00
N GLU A 558 15.38 10.70 12.97
CA GLU A 558 14.03 10.93 13.52
C GLU A 558 13.88 12.35 14.09
N ALA A 559 14.98 12.96 14.54
CA ALA A 559 15.00 14.33 15.04
C ALA A 559 15.23 15.39 13.94
N ALA A 560 15.37 14.99 12.67
CA ALA A 560 15.60 15.92 11.57
C ALA A 560 14.34 16.73 11.25
N GLN A 561 14.53 18.00 10.88
CA GLN A 561 13.47 18.88 10.42
C GLN A 561 13.74 19.35 8.98
N SER A 562 12.80 19.11 8.06
CA SER A 562 12.90 19.62 6.69
C SER A 562 12.57 21.13 6.61
N TYR A 563 13.09 21.81 5.59
CA TYR A 563 13.06 23.29 5.50
C TYR A 563 11.67 23.91 5.32
N TRP A 564 10.70 23.12 4.87
CA TRP A 564 9.32 23.59 4.71
C TRP A 564 8.48 23.31 5.95
N SER A 565 8.94 22.45 6.86
CA SER A 565 8.16 22.00 8.01
C SER A 565 8.34 22.90 9.22
N ASP A 566 7.24 23.17 9.92
CA ASP A 566 7.24 23.90 11.19
C ASP A 566 7.75 23.04 12.37
N ASP A 567 7.50 21.74 12.32
CA ASP A 567 7.87 20.75 13.33
C ASP A 567 8.87 19.70 12.79
N VAL A 568 9.47 18.93 13.70
CA VAL A 568 10.35 17.80 13.37
C VAL A 568 9.55 16.73 12.65
N ASP A 569 9.96 16.39 11.43
CA ASP A 569 9.26 15.50 10.51
C ASP A 569 10.08 14.25 10.14
N GLY A 570 11.39 14.25 10.41
CA GLY A 570 12.29 13.11 10.28
C GLY A 570 12.15 12.34 8.96
N GLU A 571 12.19 11.02 9.07
CA GLU A 571 12.00 10.09 7.94
C GLU A 571 10.54 9.88 7.52
N LYS A 572 9.58 10.34 8.32
CA LYS A 572 8.15 10.12 8.08
C LYS A 572 7.69 10.82 6.82
N ILE A 573 6.89 10.11 6.03
CA ILE A 573 6.48 10.59 4.69
C ILE A 573 5.20 11.40 4.75
N ASN A 574 4.29 11.04 5.65
CA ASN A 574 3.02 11.74 5.90
C ASN A 574 3.19 13.05 6.68
N GLU A 575 4.35 13.29 7.29
CA GLU A 575 4.65 14.52 8.03
C GLU A 575 5.63 15.42 7.27
N GLY A 576 5.39 16.73 7.34
CA GLY A 576 6.27 17.74 6.76
C GLY A 576 6.36 17.74 5.23
N GLY A 577 7.41 18.36 4.69
CA GLY A 577 7.64 18.49 3.25
C GLY A 577 6.51 19.22 2.50
N ALA A 578 6.51 19.09 1.17
CA ALA A 578 5.56 19.77 0.30
C ALA A 578 4.11 19.30 0.49
N ALA A 579 3.90 18.03 0.87
CA ALA A 579 2.56 17.47 1.07
C ALA A 579 1.78 18.19 2.19
N ASN A 580 2.48 18.61 3.24
CA ASN A 580 1.88 19.31 4.36
C ASN A 580 1.72 20.82 4.10
N GLU A 581 2.39 21.37 3.08
CA GLU A 581 2.29 22.79 2.70
C GLU A 581 1.12 23.09 1.75
N PHE A 582 0.33 22.09 1.35
CA PHE A 582 -0.84 22.32 0.50
C PHE A 582 -1.86 23.27 1.13
N GLU A 583 -2.00 23.25 2.46
CA GLU A 583 -2.92 24.11 3.23
C GLU A 583 -2.63 25.61 3.05
N ASN A 584 -1.39 25.97 2.73
CA ASN A 584 -0.95 27.35 2.63
C ASN A 584 -1.46 28.10 1.38
N ASN A 585 -2.23 27.44 0.52
CA ASN A 585 -2.93 28.03 -0.64
C ASN A 585 -4.43 28.30 -0.43
N GLY A 586 -5.04 27.75 0.62
CA GLY A 586 -6.48 27.80 0.85
C GLY A 586 -7.32 26.90 -0.07
N SER A 587 -7.01 26.81 -1.37
CA SER A 587 -7.57 25.83 -2.32
C SER A 587 -6.49 25.44 -3.33
N ARG A 588 -6.38 24.16 -3.67
CA ARG A 588 -5.41 23.67 -4.66
C ARG A 588 -5.90 23.98 -6.08
N ASN A 589 -4.97 24.33 -6.96
CA ASN A 589 -5.24 24.54 -8.38
C ASN A 589 -4.94 23.23 -9.14
N VAL A 590 -5.94 22.37 -9.29
CA VAL A 590 -5.79 21.06 -9.96
C VAL A 590 -6.45 21.10 -11.33
N TYR A 591 -5.67 20.83 -12.38
CA TYR A 591 -6.12 20.90 -13.77
C TYR A 591 -6.01 19.55 -14.49
N THR A 592 -6.94 19.31 -15.41
CA THR A 592 -6.88 18.27 -16.42
C THR A 592 -7.09 18.90 -17.81
N PHE A 593 -7.14 18.11 -18.87
CA PHE A 593 -7.49 18.63 -20.20
C PHE A 593 -8.67 17.87 -20.79
N THR A 594 -9.82 18.52 -20.89
CA THR A 594 -11.06 17.94 -21.46
C THR A 594 -11.37 18.46 -22.87
N GLY A 595 -10.51 19.34 -23.40
CA GLY A 595 -10.69 20.00 -24.69
C GLY A 595 -10.45 19.10 -25.91
N ASN A 596 -10.61 19.68 -27.09
CA ASN A 596 -10.38 18.98 -28.36
C ASN A 596 -8.90 19.03 -28.77
N TYR A 597 -8.46 17.97 -29.42
CA TYR A 597 -7.14 17.88 -30.06
C TYR A 597 -7.25 17.89 -31.58
N THR A 598 -6.30 18.57 -32.21
CA THR A 598 -5.93 18.35 -33.61
C THR A 598 -4.80 17.31 -33.66
N GLU A 599 -5.10 16.14 -34.24
CA GLU A 599 -4.12 15.05 -34.42
C GLU A 599 -3.35 15.20 -35.73
N THR A 600 -2.04 14.97 -35.67
CA THR A 600 -1.17 14.84 -36.85
C THR A 600 -0.07 13.83 -36.57
N ASN A 601 -0.14 12.68 -37.26
CA ASN A 601 0.85 11.61 -37.20
C ASN A 601 1.16 11.11 -35.77
N GLY A 602 0.14 10.98 -34.91
CA GLY A 602 0.28 10.52 -33.52
C GLY A 602 0.65 11.62 -32.53
N VAL A 603 0.81 12.86 -32.99
CA VAL A 603 0.94 14.05 -32.13
C VAL A 603 -0.42 14.73 -32.02
N PHE A 604 -0.90 14.89 -30.80
CA PHE A 604 -2.17 15.52 -30.45
C PHE A 604 -1.87 16.91 -29.91
N VAL A 605 -2.22 17.95 -30.66
CA VAL A 605 -2.05 19.35 -30.27
C VAL A 605 -3.40 19.88 -29.82
N PRO A 606 -3.54 20.45 -28.60
CA PRO A 606 -4.81 20.99 -28.16
C PRO A 606 -5.20 22.21 -29.01
N ASP A 607 -6.49 22.34 -29.31
CA ASP A 607 -7.00 23.48 -30.07
C ASP A 607 -6.86 24.80 -29.28
N VAL A 608 -6.98 24.71 -27.96
CA VAL A 608 -6.69 25.76 -26.97
C VAL A 608 -5.94 25.09 -25.83
N GLY A 609 -4.69 25.47 -25.56
CA GLY A 609 -3.82 24.78 -24.59
C GLY A 609 -3.93 25.27 -23.14
N ASP A 610 -4.60 26.39 -22.88
CA ASP A 610 -4.71 27.01 -21.55
C ASP A 610 -5.38 26.07 -20.54
N LEU A 611 -4.62 25.63 -19.53
CA LEU A 611 -5.12 24.73 -18.49
C LEU A 611 -5.92 25.47 -17.42
N THR A 612 -5.81 26.80 -17.32
CA THR A 612 -6.51 27.61 -16.30
C THR A 612 -7.96 27.92 -16.64
N ASP A 613 -8.45 27.45 -17.78
CA ASP A 613 -9.88 27.51 -18.13
C ASP A 613 -10.70 26.66 -17.14
N SER A 614 -11.85 27.15 -16.70
CA SER A 614 -12.74 26.42 -15.77
C SER A 614 -13.22 25.07 -16.32
N ASP A 615 -13.24 24.89 -17.64
CA ASP A 615 -13.58 23.60 -18.26
C ASP A 615 -12.49 22.52 -18.03
N ASN A 616 -11.31 22.93 -17.57
CA ASN A 616 -10.15 22.08 -17.28
C ASN A 616 -9.91 21.89 -15.77
N GLU A 617 -10.65 22.59 -14.91
CA GLU A 617 -10.50 22.46 -13.45
C GLU A 617 -11.04 21.12 -12.96
N VAL A 618 -10.26 20.41 -12.14
CA VAL A 618 -10.70 19.16 -11.48
C VAL A 618 -11.50 19.54 -10.25
N ASP A 619 -12.79 19.74 -10.46
CA ASP A 619 -13.73 20.21 -9.45
C ASP A 619 -15.11 19.58 -9.72
N GLU A 620 -15.89 19.36 -8.66
CA GLU A 620 -17.22 18.76 -8.76
C GLU A 620 -18.17 19.54 -9.70
N ALA A 621 -18.02 20.87 -9.79
CA ALA A 621 -18.80 21.74 -10.65
C ALA A 621 -18.46 21.60 -12.14
N ASN A 622 -17.31 21.02 -12.48
CA ASN A 622 -16.92 20.77 -13.87
C ASN A 622 -17.69 19.57 -14.44
N VAL A 623 -18.85 19.84 -15.03
CA VAL A 623 -19.72 18.83 -15.67
C VAL A 623 -19.10 18.14 -16.90
N GLY A 624 -17.97 18.65 -17.40
CA GLY A 624 -17.19 18.01 -18.46
C GLY A 624 -16.50 16.74 -17.99
N ILE A 625 -16.24 16.60 -16.69
CA ILE A 625 -15.69 15.39 -16.08
C ILE A 625 -16.84 14.43 -15.77
N THR A 626 -16.93 13.35 -16.53
CA THR A 626 -18.07 12.41 -16.52
C THR A 626 -17.71 11.06 -15.88
N GLU A 627 -18.72 10.36 -15.39
CA GLU A 627 -18.61 9.02 -14.78
C GLU A 627 -18.18 7.90 -15.75
N ASN A 628 -18.03 8.21 -17.05
CA ASN A 628 -17.79 7.21 -18.08
C ASN A 628 -16.46 6.45 -17.85
N PRO A 629 -16.36 5.18 -18.32
CA PRO A 629 -15.14 4.38 -18.22
C PRO A 629 -13.87 5.03 -18.78
N ASP A 630 -14.02 5.84 -19.83
CA ASP A 630 -12.88 6.53 -20.47
C ASP A 630 -12.40 7.78 -19.68
N MET A 631 -13.03 8.10 -18.53
CA MET A 631 -12.77 9.33 -17.78
C MET A 631 -12.65 9.11 -16.27
N LEU A 632 -13.70 8.70 -15.57
CA LEU A 632 -13.62 8.40 -14.12
C LEU A 632 -13.81 6.91 -13.80
N ASP A 633 -14.36 6.12 -14.71
CA ASP A 633 -14.67 4.70 -14.49
C ASP A 633 -15.49 4.40 -13.22
N ILE A 634 -16.52 5.23 -13.00
CA ILE A 634 -17.42 5.12 -11.84
C ILE A 634 -18.89 4.93 -12.24
N LEU A 635 -19.16 4.59 -13.49
CA LEU A 635 -20.54 4.42 -13.96
C LEU A 635 -21.24 3.28 -13.20
N GLY A 636 -22.22 3.64 -12.37
CA GLY A 636 -22.95 2.71 -11.51
C GLY A 636 -22.25 2.36 -10.20
N ALA A 637 -21.17 3.07 -9.85
CA ALA A 637 -20.54 2.95 -8.53
C ALA A 637 -21.47 3.51 -7.44
N THR A 638 -21.42 2.89 -6.25
CA THR A 638 -22.19 3.35 -5.09
C THR A 638 -21.47 4.49 -4.38
N GLU A 639 -22.25 5.31 -3.67
CA GLU A 639 -21.74 6.33 -2.76
C GLU A 639 -20.69 5.72 -1.80
N LYS A 640 -19.51 6.37 -1.69
CA LYS A 640 -18.47 5.98 -0.72
C LYS A 640 -18.81 6.49 0.68
N ILE A 641 -19.32 7.72 0.72
CA ILE A 641 -19.79 8.40 1.92
C ILE A 641 -21.31 8.50 1.80
N ALA A 642 -22.02 7.98 2.79
CA ALA A 642 -23.48 7.90 2.74
C ALA A 642 -24.12 9.28 2.55
N GLY A 643 -24.87 9.46 1.47
CA GLY A 643 -25.57 10.69 1.12
C GLY A 643 -24.77 11.68 0.26
N ILE A 644 -23.55 11.33 -0.16
CA ILE A 644 -22.73 12.11 -1.09
C ILE A 644 -22.51 11.28 -2.35
N ASP A 645 -22.69 11.89 -3.52
CA ASP A 645 -22.52 11.20 -4.80
C ASP A 645 -21.07 10.72 -4.97
N ARG A 646 -20.87 9.53 -5.55
CA ARG A 646 -19.52 8.97 -5.75
C ARG A 646 -18.64 9.89 -6.61
N ARG A 647 -19.22 10.59 -7.59
CA ARG A 647 -18.49 11.53 -8.45
C ARG A 647 -18.02 12.74 -7.65
N GLU A 648 -18.87 13.29 -6.79
CA GLU A 648 -18.53 14.41 -5.91
C GLU A 648 -17.40 14.02 -4.97
N THR A 649 -17.55 12.91 -4.23
CA THR A 649 -16.48 12.41 -3.34
C THR A 649 -15.15 12.19 -4.09
N LEU A 650 -15.19 11.61 -5.29
CA LEU A 650 -13.98 11.34 -6.06
C LEU A 650 -13.31 12.62 -6.57
N LEU A 651 -14.09 13.60 -7.04
CA LEU A 651 -13.55 14.86 -7.55
C LEU A 651 -13.02 15.75 -6.43
N ASP A 652 -13.67 15.77 -5.27
CA ASP A 652 -13.17 16.46 -4.09
C ASP A 652 -11.85 15.83 -3.62
N TRP A 653 -11.78 14.50 -3.55
CA TRP A 653 -10.54 13.78 -3.26
C TRP A 653 -9.46 14.06 -4.32
N ALA A 654 -9.83 14.13 -5.60
CA ALA A 654 -8.91 14.45 -6.70
C ALA A 654 -8.40 15.89 -6.67
N ALA A 655 -9.22 16.83 -6.19
CA ALA A 655 -8.86 18.22 -5.93
C ALA A 655 -7.96 18.37 -4.69
N GLY A 656 -7.81 17.30 -3.91
CA GLY A 656 -6.99 17.26 -2.71
C GLY A 656 -7.73 17.71 -1.45
N LEU A 657 -9.05 17.52 -1.39
CA LEU A 657 -9.84 17.67 -0.17
C LEU A 657 -9.81 16.40 0.67
N ASP A 658 -9.85 16.56 1.99
CA ASP A 658 -9.89 15.46 2.95
C ASP A 658 -11.32 14.95 3.14
N VAL A 659 -11.80 14.24 2.12
CA VAL A 659 -13.17 13.68 2.12
C VAL A 659 -13.41 12.63 3.22
N PHE A 660 -12.36 12.11 3.86
CA PHE A 660 -12.45 11.05 4.86
C PHE A 660 -12.25 11.53 6.30
N ASP A 661 -12.07 12.83 6.54
CA ASP A 661 -11.90 13.43 7.88
C ASP A 661 -10.73 12.75 8.65
N LEU A 662 -9.63 12.53 7.92
CA LEU A 662 -8.38 11.96 8.45
C LEU A 662 -7.45 13.04 9.01
N HIS A 663 -7.57 14.27 8.48
CA HIS A 663 -6.70 15.41 8.71
C HIS A 663 -7.53 16.66 9.02
N GLY A 664 -6.92 17.67 9.65
CA GLY A 664 -7.62 18.91 9.95
C GLY A 664 -8.58 18.82 11.16
N ALA A 665 -9.71 19.52 11.10
CA ALA A 665 -10.63 19.57 12.24
C ALA A 665 -11.62 18.39 12.20
N THR A 666 -11.77 17.67 13.31
CA THR A 666 -12.74 16.56 13.36
C THR A 666 -14.15 16.99 12.92
N GLY A 667 -14.68 16.30 11.91
CA GLY A 667 -16.01 16.49 11.33
C GLY A 667 -16.06 17.48 10.16
N THR A 668 -14.92 17.90 9.60
CA THR A 668 -14.84 18.68 8.36
C THR A 668 -14.31 17.82 7.21
N THR A 669 -14.77 18.10 6.00
CA THR A 669 -14.33 17.43 4.76
C THR A 669 -13.95 18.43 3.67
N ASP A 670 -13.95 19.71 4.01
CA ASP A 670 -13.53 20.85 3.18
C ASP A 670 -12.09 21.28 3.47
N ASP A 671 -11.43 20.61 4.42
CA ASP A 671 -10.00 20.77 4.68
C ASP A 671 -9.19 20.05 3.59
N LEU A 672 -7.90 20.40 3.46
CA LEU A 672 -7.03 19.80 2.47
C LEU A 672 -6.46 18.47 2.96
N ARG A 673 -6.41 17.50 2.05
CA ARG A 673 -5.69 16.24 2.22
C ARG A 673 -4.19 16.51 2.12
N LEU A 674 -3.46 16.29 3.21
CA LEU A 674 -2.01 16.52 3.33
C LEU A 674 -1.18 15.36 2.75
N GLU A 675 -1.63 14.81 1.61
CA GLU A 675 -1.05 13.63 0.98
C GLU A 675 -0.85 13.85 -0.51
N MET A 676 0.31 13.42 -1.00
CA MET A 676 0.61 13.32 -2.43
C MET A 676 0.98 11.88 -2.78
N GLY A 677 0.78 11.50 -4.04
CA GLY A 677 1.19 10.18 -4.53
C GLY A 677 2.70 10.00 -4.58
N ASP A 678 3.14 8.75 -4.70
CA ASP A 678 4.56 8.40 -4.70
C ASP A 678 5.32 8.89 -5.96
N PRO A 679 6.39 9.67 -5.79
CA PRO A 679 7.37 9.99 -6.84
C PRO A 679 8.45 8.89 -6.95
N LEU A 680 8.05 7.65 -7.25
CA LEU A 680 8.93 6.47 -7.21
C LEU A 680 10.17 6.58 -8.10
N HIS A 681 10.00 6.92 -9.38
CA HIS A 681 11.11 7.10 -10.32
C HIS A 681 11.28 8.53 -10.80
N SER A 682 10.39 9.42 -10.38
CA SER A 682 10.33 10.80 -10.84
C SER A 682 11.38 11.65 -10.12
N GLN A 683 12.42 12.03 -10.87
CA GLN A 683 13.33 13.08 -10.44
C GLN A 683 12.71 14.46 -10.70
N PRO A 684 12.65 15.36 -9.70
CA PRO A 684 12.06 16.68 -9.90
C PRO A 684 12.94 17.56 -10.80
N ALA A 685 12.30 18.36 -11.66
CA ALA A 685 12.96 19.38 -12.45
C ALA A 685 12.93 20.72 -11.73
N LEU A 686 14.10 21.28 -11.43
CA LEU A 686 14.22 22.62 -10.84
C LEU A 686 14.40 23.65 -11.95
N VAL A 687 13.48 24.62 -12.01
CA VAL A 687 13.50 25.69 -13.01
C VAL A 687 13.63 27.04 -12.31
N GLN A 688 14.60 27.83 -12.75
CA GLN A 688 14.79 29.20 -12.28
C GLN A 688 14.05 30.19 -13.18
N TYR A 689 13.19 31.01 -12.58
CA TYR A 689 12.40 32.05 -13.28
C TYR A 689 13.00 33.46 -13.11
N GLY A 690 13.91 33.64 -12.16
CA GLY A 690 14.58 34.91 -11.89
C GLY A 690 15.33 34.91 -10.56
N GLY A 691 15.32 36.06 -9.89
CA GLY A 691 15.95 36.28 -8.59
C GLY A 691 17.40 36.77 -8.70
N ASP A 692 18.21 36.49 -7.68
CA ASP A 692 19.65 36.76 -7.68
C ASP A 692 20.46 35.54 -7.20
N GLU A 693 21.80 35.68 -7.12
CA GLU A 693 22.69 34.57 -6.72
C GLU A 693 22.40 34.09 -5.29
N ASP A 694 21.91 34.97 -4.41
CA ASP A 694 21.64 34.67 -3.00
C ASP A 694 20.20 34.19 -2.76
N ASN A 695 19.24 34.62 -3.60
CA ASN A 695 17.82 34.27 -3.51
C ASN A 695 17.26 33.98 -4.93
N PRO A 696 17.55 32.80 -5.49
CA PRO A 696 17.04 32.41 -6.80
C PRO A 696 15.55 32.08 -6.73
N ASP A 697 14.77 32.61 -7.66
CA ASP A 697 13.33 32.30 -7.78
C ASP A 697 13.16 30.98 -8.54
N LEU A 698 12.77 29.92 -7.83
CA LEU A 698 12.84 28.53 -8.28
C LEU A 698 11.49 27.82 -8.08
N VAL A 699 11.16 26.96 -9.06
CA VAL A 699 10.01 26.05 -8.97
C VAL A 699 10.50 24.63 -9.20
N ALA A 700 10.08 23.71 -8.33
CA ALA A 700 10.29 22.28 -8.44
C ALA A 700 9.09 21.60 -9.10
N TYR A 701 9.30 20.95 -10.24
CA TYR A 701 8.27 20.16 -10.92
C TYR A 701 8.47 18.68 -10.66
N VAL A 702 7.51 18.02 -10.01
CA VAL A 702 7.59 16.60 -9.63
C VAL A 702 6.36 15.85 -10.12
N ALA A 703 6.59 14.74 -10.82
CA ALA A 703 5.53 13.83 -11.23
C ALA A 703 5.32 12.69 -10.20
N THR A 704 4.08 12.21 -10.04
CA THR A 704 3.71 11.15 -9.10
C THR A 704 2.90 10.05 -9.76
N ASN A 705 2.92 8.86 -9.16
CA ASN A 705 2.18 7.70 -9.65
C ASN A 705 0.66 7.80 -9.47
N ASP A 706 0.17 8.75 -8.68
CA ASP A 706 -1.26 9.13 -8.68
C ASP A 706 -1.68 9.78 -10.00
N GLY A 707 -0.70 10.16 -10.84
CA GLY A 707 -0.92 10.73 -12.17
C GLY A 707 -0.74 12.24 -12.23
N TYR A 708 -0.33 12.87 -11.13
CA TYR A 708 -0.17 14.31 -11.03
C TYR A 708 1.24 14.75 -11.39
N LEU A 709 1.33 15.93 -12.02
CA LEU A 709 2.52 16.75 -12.09
C LEU A 709 2.32 17.95 -11.17
N HIS A 710 3.05 18.01 -10.07
CA HIS A 710 3.00 19.09 -9.10
C HIS A 710 4.06 20.15 -9.44
N ALA A 711 3.69 21.43 -9.34
CA ALA A 711 4.59 22.57 -9.42
C ALA A 711 4.71 23.21 -8.03
N ILE A 712 5.86 23.08 -7.39
CA ILE A 712 6.10 23.46 -5.99
C ILE A 712 7.04 24.66 -5.95
N ASP A 713 6.62 25.75 -5.32
CA ASP A 713 7.48 26.88 -5.00
C ASP A 713 8.50 26.45 -3.93
N VAL A 714 9.79 26.67 -4.20
CA VAL A 714 10.82 26.15 -3.31
C VAL A 714 11.08 27.01 -2.08
N ASP A 715 10.57 28.23 -2.06
CA ASP A 715 10.76 29.17 -0.95
C ASP A 715 9.92 28.76 0.26
N ASP A 716 8.67 28.37 0.03
CA ASP A 716 7.70 28.03 1.07
C ASP A 716 7.02 26.67 0.89
N GLY A 717 7.38 25.89 -0.13
CA GLY A 717 6.84 24.54 -0.34
C GLY A 717 5.41 24.53 -0.90
N LYS A 718 4.83 25.69 -1.22
CA LYS A 718 3.46 25.79 -1.72
C LYS A 718 3.33 25.24 -3.13
N GLU A 719 2.22 24.57 -3.39
CA GLU A 719 1.89 24.12 -4.75
C GLU A 719 1.25 25.23 -5.58
N LEU A 720 1.90 25.65 -6.67
CA LEU A 720 1.36 26.65 -7.58
C LEU A 720 0.20 26.10 -8.41
N PHE A 721 0.39 24.90 -8.95
CA PHE A 721 -0.63 24.13 -9.66
C PHE A 721 -0.28 22.64 -9.68
N SER A 722 -1.28 21.83 -10.01
CA SER A 722 -1.11 20.42 -10.35
C SER A 722 -1.81 20.10 -11.66
N PHE A 723 -1.21 19.20 -12.46
CA PHE A 723 -1.79 18.73 -13.72
C PHE A 723 -1.92 17.21 -13.73
N ILE A 724 -3.12 16.71 -14.04
CA ILE A 724 -3.40 15.29 -14.26
C ILE A 724 -3.93 15.04 -15.68
N PRO A 725 -3.24 14.22 -16.50
CA PRO A 725 -3.76 13.77 -17.79
C PRO A 725 -5.14 13.13 -17.66
N GLN A 726 -6.04 13.44 -18.60
CA GLN A 726 -7.42 12.97 -18.55
C GLN A 726 -7.53 11.44 -18.48
N GLU A 727 -6.64 10.72 -19.18
CA GLU A 727 -6.60 9.25 -19.18
C GLU A 727 -6.21 8.64 -17.84
N LEU A 728 -5.59 9.41 -16.94
CA LEU A 728 -5.22 8.95 -15.59
C LEU A 728 -6.31 9.23 -14.56
N LEU A 729 -7.34 10.03 -14.89
CA LEU A 729 -8.46 10.29 -13.99
C LEU A 729 -9.21 9.01 -13.59
N ALA A 730 -9.27 8.01 -14.47
CA ALA A 730 -9.92 6.74 -14.19
C ALA A 730 -9.18 5.93 -13.09
N ASN A 731 -7.87 6.15 -12.94
CA ASN A 731 -7.08 5.49 -11.90
C ASN A 731 -7.45 5.99 -10.50
N LEU A 732 -7.92 7.24 -10.38
CA LEU A 732 -8.20 7.86 -9.07
C LEU A 732 -9.28 7.10 -8.29
N ASN A 733 -10.22 6.44 -8.98
CA ASN A 733 -11.23 5.63 -8.34
C ASN A 733 -10.62 4.44 -7.56
N VAL A 734 -9.62 3.78 -8.15
CA VAL A 734 -8.89 2.65 -7.55
C VAL A 734 -7.98 3.15 -6.44
N LEU A 735 -7.29 4.27 -6.67
CA LEU A 735 -6.39 4.89 -5.70
C LEU A 735 -7.14 5.35 -4.44
N MET A 736 -8.30 6.00 -4.57
CA MET A 736 -9.11 6.47 -3.45
C MET A 736 -9.70 5.32 -2.61
N ASP A 737 -10.09 4.21 -3.25
CA ASP A 737 -10.66 3.08 -2.50
C ASP A 737 -9.59 2.28 -1.74
N ASN A 738 -8.40 2.15 -2.33
CA ASN A 738 -7.22 1.48 -1.76
C ASN A 738 -7.49 0.14 -1.06
N THR A 739 -8.43 -0.68 -1.58
CA THR A 739 -8.96 -1.85 -0.85
C THR A 739 -8.12 -3.13 -0.98
N SER A 740 -7.34 -3.28 -2.07
CA SER A 740 -6.28 -4.28 -2.33
C SER A 740 -6.05 -4.39 -3.85
N GLY A 741 -4.82 -4.64 -4.30
CA GLY A 741 -4.50 -4.77 -5.73
C GLY A 741 -3.06 -4.37 -6.04
N ASP A 742 -2.65 -4.53 -7.29
CA ASP A 742 -1.33 -4.07 -7.71
C ASP A 742 -1.22 -2.55 -7.65
N LYS A 743 -0.02 -2.09 -7.28
CA LYS A 743 0.39 -0.69 -7.39
C LYS A 743 -0.06 -0.09 -8.73
N THR A 744 -0.81 0.99 -8.65
CA THR A 744 -1.21 1.75 -9.83
C THR A 744 -0.08 2.70 -10.22
N TYR A 745 0.15 2.82 -11.53
CA TYR A 745 1.20 3.69 -12.08
C TYR A 745 0.56 4.81 -12.91
N GLY A 746 1.09 6.01 -12.75
CA GLY A 746 0.63 7.23 -13.40
C GLY A 746 1.77 7.94 -14.13
N LEU A 747 2.08 9.15 -13.70
CA LEU A 747 3.22 9.90 -14.21
C LEU A 747 4.48 9.54 -13.42
N ASP A 748 5.13 8.45 -13.82
CA ASP A 748 6.28 7.90 -13.10
C ASP A 748 7.64 8.38 -13.66
N GLY A 749 7.66 8.97 -14.85
CA GLY A 749 8.89 9.34 -15.54
C GLY A 749 9.52 10.63 -15.04
N ASN A 750 10.84 10.77 -15.25
CA ASN A 750 11.55 12.02 -14.98
C ASN A 750 10.89 13.20 -15.67
N VAL A 751 10.74 14.30 -14.93
CA VAL A 751 10.33 15.58 -15.50
C VAL A 751 11.57 16.22 -16.14
N VAL A 752 11.48 16.57 -17.43
CA VAL A 752 12.59 17.21 -18.14
C VAL A 752 12.19 18.62 -18.53
N ALA A 753 12.90 19.62 -18.00
CA ALA A 753 12.72 21.02 -18.37
C ALA A 753 13.67 21.44 -19.49
N TRP A 754 13.11 21.99 -20.58
CA TRP A 754 13.85 22.73 -21.60
C TRP A 754 13.66 24.21 -21.38
N ILE A 755 14.71 24.83 -20.85
CA ILE A 755 14.77 26.25 -20.56
C ILE A 755 15.50 26.95 -21.69
N ASN A 756 14.90 28.00 -22.24
CA ASN A 756 15.55 28.93 -23.14
C ASN A 756 15.47 30.33 -22.54
N ASP A 757 16.62 30.82 -22.12
CA ASP A 757 16.87 32.22 -21.82
C ASP A 757 17.70 32.77 -22.99
N ASP A 758 17.04 33.46 -23.93
CA ASP A 758 17.65 33.97 -25.16
C ASP A 758 18.61 35.13 -24.87
N ASN A 759 18.32 35.92 -23.84
CA ASN A 759 19.04 37.14 -23.54
C ASN A 759 20.20 36.90 -22.53
N GLY A 760 20.19 35.77 -21.81
CA GLY A 760 21.21 35.32 -20.87
C GLY A 760 21.22 36.07 -19.55
N ASP A 761 20.11 36.70 -19.14
CA ASP A 761 20.02 37.50 -17.93
C ASP A 761 19.57 36.71 -16.68
N GLY A 762 19.19 35.44 -16.84
CA GLY A 762 18.75 34.59 -15.74
C GLY A 762 17.28 34.79 -15.33
N GLU A 763 16.51 35.60 -16.07
CA GLU A 763 15.09 35.80 -15.90
C GLU A 763 14.31 35.24 -17.11
N ILE A 764 13.15 34.63 -16.88
CA ILE A 764 12.28 34.14 -17.96
C ILE A 764 11.24 35.21 -18.30
N THR A 765 11.69 36.35 -18.81
CA THR A 765 10.80 37.50 -19.13
C THR A 765 10.96 38.06 -20.54
N GLY A 766 11.99 37.63 -21.26
CA GLY A 766 12.27 38.01 -22.64
C GLY A 766 11.25 37.45 -23.62
N THR A 767 11.08 38.14 -24.75
CA THR A 767 10.08 37.77 -25.77
C THR A 767 10.34 36.45 -26.49
N ALA A 768 11.53 35.89 -26.34
CA ALA A 768 11.93 34.60 -26.89
C ALA A 768 12.24 33.57 -25.80
N ASP A 769 12.03 33.93 -24.53
CA ASP A 769 12.30 33.06 -23.40
C ASP A 769 11.14 32.09 -23.23
N PHE A 770 11.46 30.86 -22.84
CA PHE A 770 10.44 29.86 -22.58
C PHE A 770 10.93 28.77 -21.64
N VAL A 771 9.98 28.11 -20.99
CA VAL A 771 10.20 26.88 -20.22
C VAL A 771 9.20 25.84 -20.68
N TYR A 772 9.70 24.74 -21.23
CA TYR A 772 8.87 23.60 -21.63
C TYR A 772 9.19 22.38 -20.80
N LEU A 773 8.16 21.73 -20.27
CA LEU A 773 8.30 20.45 -19.58
C LEU A 773 8.00 19.31 -20.54
N TYR A 774 8.70 18.20 -20.34
CA TYR A 774 8.44 16.91 -20.96
C TYR A 774 8.28 15.86 -19.88
N ILE A 775 7.13 15.20 -19.86
CA ILE A 775 6.79 14.19 -18.85
C ILE A 775 6.48 12.88 -19.55
N THR A 776 7.03 11.79 -19.00
CA THR A 776 6.84 10.42 -19.48
C THR A 776 6.13 9.60 -18.41
N MET A 777 5.49 8.50 -18.80
CA MET A 777 4.66 7.71 -17.89
C MET A 777 5.35 6.42 -17.43
N ARG A 778 6.45 6.01 -18.09
CA ARG A 778 7.10 4.71 -17.87
C ARG A 778 6.07 3.57 -17.88
N ARG A 779 5.80 2.95 -16.73
CA ARG A 779 4.85 1.84 -16.58
C ARG A 779 3.38 2.30 -16.61
N GLY A 780 3.11 3.55 -16.23
CA GLY A 780 1.76 4.13 -16.19
C GLY A 780 1.15 4.39 -17.57
N GLY A 781 1.94 4.27 -18.65
CA GLY A 781 1.40 4.37 -20.00
C GLY A 781 2.45 4.61 -21.08
N ASN A 782 1.96 4.87 -22.27
CA ASN A 782 2.77 5.02 -23.48
C ASN A 782 2.77 6.46 -24.03
N ASN A 783 2.31 7.45 -23.26
CA ASN A 783 2.20 8.83 -23.74
C ASN A 783 3.38 9.68 -23.23
N ILE A 784 3.66 10.74 -23.99
CA ILE A 784 4.59 11.81 -23.60
C ILE A 784 3.84 13.13 -23.65
N TYR A 785 3.85 13.88 -22.55
CA TYR A 785 3.18 15.17 -22.44
C TYR A 785 4.20 16.29 -22.54
N SER A 786 3.83 17.38 -23.21
CA SER A 786 4.57 18.63 -23.15
C SER A 786 3.71 19.77 -22.64
N LEU A 787 4.19 20.44 -21.60
CA LEU A 787 3.57 21.64 -21.04
C LEU A 787 4.47 22.85 -21.30
N ASP A 788 3.83 24.00 -21.53
CA ASP A 788 4.42 25.33 -21.46
C ASP A 788 4.21 25.85 -20.05
N VAL A 789 5.30 26.09 -19.34
CA VAL A 789 5.28 26.68 -17.99
C VAL A 789 6.11 27.95 -17.95
N THR A 790 6.22 28.63 -19.09
CA THR A 790 6.90 29.94 -19.17
C THR A 790 6.24 30.94 -18.22
N ASP A 791 4.92 30.92 -18.13
CA ASP A 791 4.14 31.55 -17.06
C ASP A 791 3.67 30.45 -16.10
N ARG A 792 4.29 30.38 -14.92
CA ARG A 792 4.01 29.33 -13.91
C ARG A 792 2.61 29.44 -13.30
N ASP A 793 1.96 30.60 -13.40
CA ASP A 793 0.58 30.81 -12.94
C ASP A 793 -0.44 30.48 -14.03
N LYS A 794 0.01 30.23 -15.27
CA LYS A 794 -0.84 29.94 -16.45
C LYS A 794 -0.22 28.86 -17.33
N PRO A 795 -0.14 27.61 -16.83
CA PRO A 795 0.42 26.52 -17.62
C PRO A 795 -0.45 26.21 -18.84
N GLU A 796 0.19 25.89 -19.96
CA GLU A 796 -0.50 25.48 -21.19
C GLU A 796 -0.07 24.06 -21.62
N LEU A 797 -1.02 23.19 -21.96
CA LEU A 797 -0.71 21.95 -22.65
C LEU A 797 -0.31 22.28 -24.10
N ARG A 798 0.88 21.84 -24.52
CA ARG A 798 1.40 22.13 -25.86
C ARG A 798 1.08 21.03 -26.86
N TRP A 799 1.28 19.79 -26.43
CA TRP A 799 0.99 18.60 -27.21
C TRP A 799 1.13 17.34 -26.37
N VAL A 800 0.53 16.25 -26.85
CA VAL A 800 0.68 14.90 -26.35
C VAL A 800 1.10 14.00 -27.49
N ILE A 801 2.18 13.25 -27.32
CA ILE A 801 2.49 12.12 -28.22
C ILE A 801 1.80 10.90 -27.64
N LYS A 802 0.88 10.30 -28.39
CA LYS A 802 0.22 9.05 -27.96
C LYS A 802 0.89 7.84 -28.60
N GLY A 803 1.45 6.97 -27.76
CA GLY A 803 2.05 5.71 -28.20
C GLY A 803 1.03 4.80 -28.87
N GLY A 804 1.49 3.98 -29.82
CA GLY A 804 0.60 3.11 -30.60
C GLY A 804 -0.22 3.82 -31.68
N SER A 805 -0.05 5.13 -31.88
CA SER A 805 -0.77 5.93 -32.89
C SER A 805 0.17 6.60 -33.89
N GLY A 806 -0.30 6.78 -35.13
CA GLY A 806 0.39 7.53 -36.18
C GLY A 806 1.84 7.07 -36.44
N ASP A 807 2.78 8.02 -36.47
CA ASP A 807 4.20 7.74 -36.66
C ASP A 807 4.85 7.06 -35.43
N TYR A 808 4.13 7.00 -34.30
CA TYR A 808 4.55 6.40 -33.02
C TYR A 808 3.89 5.04 -32.76
N SER A 809 3.45 4.34 -33.80
CA SER A 809 2.79 3.02 -33.68
C SER A 809 3.64 1.93 -33.02
N GLU A 810 4.97 2.06 -33.03
CA GLU A 810 5.90 1.12 -32.36
C GLU A 810 6.22 1.53 -30.91
N MET A 811 5.75 2.70 -30.46
CA MET A 811 6.02 3.22 -29.13
C MET A 811 5.09 2.58 -28.09
N GLY A 812 5.67 1.86 -27.14
CA GLY A 812 5.03 1.32 -25.95
C GLY A 812 5.34 2.17 -24.72
N GLN A 813 5.68 1.52 -23.61
CA GLN A 813 5.97 2.18 -22.33
C GLN A 813 7.18 3.11 -22.41
N THR A 814 7.03 4.34 -21.92
CA THR A 814 8.02 5.43 -22.10
C THR A 814 9.12 5.38 -21.03
N TRP A 815 9.91 4.30 -21.01
CA TRP A 815 10.97 4.07 -20.00
C TRP A 815 12.18 5.00 -20.11
N SER A 816 12.44 5.55 -21.30
CA SER A 816 13.61 6.41 -21.50
C SER A 816 13.33 7.86 -21.13
N THR A 817 14.29 8.51 -20.49
CA THR A 817 14.25 9.97 -20.31
C THR A 817 14.30 10.69 -21.65
N VAL A 818 13.44 11.70 -21.84
CA VAL A 818 13.45 12.56 -23.02
C VAL A 818 14.71 13.43 -23.01
N ASN A 819 15.48 13.40 -24.09
CA ASN A 819 16.66 14.24 -24.27
C ASN A 819 16.40 15.32 -25.32
N VAL A 820 16.70 16.57 -24.99
CA VAL A 820 16.53 17.71 -25.90
C VAL A 820 17.87 18.04 -26.52
N GLU A 821 18.02 17.81 -27.83
CA GLU A 821 19.32 17.87 -28.50
C GLU A 821 19.28 18.65 -29.81
N LYS A 822 20.42 19.21 -30.21
CA LYS A 822 20.59 19.86 -31.53
C LYS A 822 21.25 18.89 -32.51
N VAL A 823 20.50 18.49 -33.54
CA VAL A 823 20.99 17.58 -34.59
C VAL A 823 21.05 18.31 -35.93
N LYS A 824 22.03 17.95 -36.77
CA LYS A 824 22.14 18.46 -38.14
C LYS A 824 21.20 17.72 -39.07
N ASP A 825 20.20 18.43 -39.58
CA ASP A 825 19.38 17.99 -40.70
C ASP A 825 19.92 18.65 -41.98
N GLY A 826 20.79 17.91 -42.69
CA GLY A 826 21.55 18.43 -43.82
C GLY A 826 22.54 19.51 -43.39
N THR A 827 22.24 20.78 -43.69
CA THR A 827 23.07 21.94 -43.31
C THR A 827 22.45 22.82 -42.22
N ALA A 828 21.22 22.53 -41.79
CA ALA A 828 20.54 23.29 -40.75
C ALA A 828 20.65 22.56 -39.40
N ASP A 829 20.85 23.33 -38.33
CA ASP A 829 20.73 22.80 -36.97
C ASP A 829 19.23 22.78 -36.61
N LYS A 830 18.76 21.63 -36.13
CA LYS A 830 17.37 21.42 -35.71
C LYS A 830 17.38 20.90 -34.28
N VAL A 831 16.58 21.51 -33.41
CA VAL A 831 16.31 20.96 -32.08
C VAL A 831 15.35 19.78 -32.23
N VAL A 832 15.69 18.65 -31.62
CA VAL A 832 14.93 17.42 -31.65
C VAL A 832 14.80 16.85 -30.25
N LEU A 833 13.72 16.11 -30.03
CA LEU A 833 13.57 15.26 -28.86
C LEU A 833 14.08 13.86 -29.23
N ILE A 834 14.96 13.30 -28.41
CA ILE A 834 15.47 11.95 -28.53
C ILE A 834 14.95 11.16 -27.34
N PHE A 835 14.10 10.19 -27.63
CA PHE A 835 13.49 9.29 -26.66
C PHE A 835 13.24 7.93 -27.31
N GLY A 836 13.05 6.92 -26.48
CA GLY A 836 12.52 5.61 -26.80
C GLY A 836 11.33 5.29 -25.91
N GLY A 837 10.50 4.37 -26.40
CA GLY A 837 9.31 3.87 -25.73
C GLY A 837 8.80 2.65 -26.47
#